data_AF-A0A535W5Y3-F1
#
_entry.id   AF-A0A535W5Y3-F1
#
_cell.length_a   1.000
_cell.length_b   1.000
_cell.length_c   1.000
_cell.angle_alpha   90.00
_cell.angle_beta   90.00
_cell.angle_gamma   90.00
#
_symmetry.space_group_name_H-M   'P 1'
#
loop_
_entity.id
_entity.type
_entity.pdbx_description
1 polymer ?
#
loop_
_entity_poly.entity_id
_entity_poly.type
_entity_poly.pdbx_seq_one_letter_code
_entity_poly.pdbx_strand_id
1 'polypeptide(L)'
;MLAYRFFPMKGSKMRKLKPYVAKDDFELPKQIDKKRYTAVLIRQSDHKADTDHIFSREGQLKLVPYAMRLREDTTAEWVRVYDEGAGVSGQKRIDQRKELSRLYADIKAGLIGSLVIMHEDRLFRDEYHTNDTTFIKLLAEYDVLLFVRTDHRKYDCTKSSDRNTLIEKMIASRNYLDDHVLTRMNGSQEAKALEGLFVGTNLGMGFVTKGKKKEQVILIYEPWAEVLRWMFDRFKKLDDVYKLGHEIEVMPYLFPDPSVDDFLTYTFKIHMTKVPGGFKPSCIETIKYMLSNLSYAGAVIYKGAIITWDSKRAIIDKELALWAYHKITGRDIEGNLLDSVERRSLREDSAQAVLKYILRDPAGPLYVTRPEQPEYVRQTLIKDRDPQGKLLRDITFAIRAHLIDDIFLERIKALAIADQHIAQTIEAGILSLEEKHVEEAVSIDDQLVQVRLEIKKTLAFLHDKILTLTPKEKGDYNKSLAGLRDQEQQLLEAQEQATQTDLKKDFQELEDLLADIPGQLDGCTMVRKQKLAKLITESVTIEEVSVHWLRLTVLWRGPLANRPDVCLIWRQRGKRSEDWTTEEDEYIKASYPDGDKLMMLEALPSRSWNMIYQRALALGVRRLVNTLNTIPQNVTIEDLNVIPDREMAMELIAEAAKRGNRSYGIWLYSAGLADFAQEVGQRNINYSNWPSPSLRDSNANHPRADQASISR
;
A
#
# COMPACT_ATOMS: atom_id res chain seq x y z
N MET A 1 -21.64 63.29 26.36
CA MET A 1 -20.70 63.40 27.50
C MET A 1 -20.41 61.99 28.03
N LEU A 2 -19.25 61.43 27.68
CA LEU A 2 -18.55 60.37 28.42
C LEU A 2 -17.17 60.27 27.76
N ALA A 3 -16.19 60.92 28.39
CA ALA A 3 -14.81 61.03 27.91
C ALA A 3 -13.99 59.82 28.35
N TYR A 4 -13.50 59.03 27.40
CA TYR A 4 -12.49 58.01 27.68
C TYR A 4 -11.09 58.62 27.52
N ARG A 5 -10.40 58.76 28.66
CA ARG A 5 -8.99 59.14 28.76
C ARG A 5 -8.12 57.99 28.24
N PHE A 6 -7.37 58.23 27.18
CA PHE A 6 -6.26 57.38 26.77
C PHE A 6 -5.08 57.59 27.73
N PHE A 7 -4.66 56.52 28.42
CA PHE A 7 -3.38 56.45 29.11
C PHE A 7 -2.28 56.13 28.08
N PRO A 8 -1.14 56.85 28.06
CA PRO A 8 -0.01 56.50 27.21
C PRO A 8 0.70 55.27 27.79
N MET A 9 0.74 54.17 27.03
CA MET A 9 1.59 53.04 27.35
C MET A 9 3.05 53.48 27.27
N LYS A 10 3.79 53.32 28.38
CA LYS A 10 5.24 53.44 28.43
C LYS A 10 5.85 52.52 27.37
N GLY A 11 6.58 53.10 26.42
CA GLY A 11 7.30 52.37 25.38
C GLY A 11 8.19 51.30 25.98
N SER A 12 7.89 50.03 25.69
CA SER A 12 8.83 48.95 25.94
C SER A 12 10.06 49.24 25.07
N LYS A 13 11.23 49.35 25.71
CA LYS A 13 12.50 49.39 24.98
C LYS A 13 12.58 48.09 24.18
N MET A 14 12.31 48.15 22.88
CA MET A 14 12.65 47.07 21.96
C MET A 14 14.14 46.76 22.20
N ARG A 15 14.42 45.57 22.74
CA ARG A 15 15.77 45.04 22.68
C ARG A 15 16.12 44.98 21.21
N LYS A 16 17.04 45.84 20.75
CA LYS A 16 17.65 45.69 19.43
C LYS A 16 18.13 44.25 19.35
N LEU A 17 17.52 43.45 18.46
CA LEU A 17 18.03 42.14 18.10
C LEU A 17 19.50 42.36 17.73
N LYS A 18 20.39 41.61 18.38
CA LYS A 18 21.79 41.59 17.95
C LYS A 18 21.79 41.29 16.45
N PRO A 19 22.53 42.03 15.62
CA PRO A 19 22.62 41.71 14.20
C PRO A 19 23.02 40.25 14.09
N TYR A 20 22.23 39.49 13.34
CA TYR A 20 22.53 38.11 13.01
C TYR A 20 23.79 38.17 12.12
N VAL A 21 24.95 38.03 12.74
CA VAL A 21 26.19 37.76 12.01
C VAL A 21 25.92 36.45 11.29
N ALA A 22 25.85 36.50 9.96
CA ALA A 22 25.79 35.29 9.15
C ALA A 22 27.03 34.48 9.51
N LYS A 23 26.83 33.41 10.29
CA LYS A 23 27.86 32.51 10.80
C LYS A 23 28.37 31.57 9.68
N ASP A 24 28.33 32.04 8.43
CA ASP A 24 28.70 31.30 7.23
C ASP A 24 30.17 31.57 6.82
N ASP A 25 30.87 32.51 7.49
CA ASP A 25 32.32 32.76 7.33
C ASP A 25 33.16 31.98 8.36
N PHE A 26 32.92 30.67 8.50
CA PHE A 26 33.92 29.79 9.11
C PHE A 26 34.90 29.34 8.03
N GLU A 27 36.21 29.39 8.31
CA GLU A 27 37.24 28.84 7.43
C GLU A 27 36.87 27.39 7.07
N LEU A 28 36.44 27.19 5.83
CA LEU A 28 36.12 25.88 5.29
C LEU A 28 37.38 25.00 5.42
N PRO A 29 37.27 23.80 6.00
CA PRO A 29 38.44 22.94 6.15
C PRO A 29 38.99 22.59 4.76
N LYS A 30 40.28 22.88 4.51
CA LYS A 30 41.02 22.63 3.26
C LYS A 30 41.11 21.15 2.81
N GLN A 31 40.35 20.24 3.42
CA GLN A 31 40.59 18.80 3.39
C GLN A 31 39.30 18.01 3.19
N ILE A 32 38.45 18.42 2.23
CA ILE A 32 37.39 17.55 1.70
C ILE A 32 37.95 16.74 0.54
N ASP A 33 37.61 15.45 0.51
CA ASP A 33 37.97 14.57 -0.58
C ASP A 33 37.19 14.94 -1.86
N LYS A 34 37.87 15.66 -2.76
CA LYS A 34 37.30 16.06 -4.05
C LYS A 34 37.28 14.92 -5.08
N LYS A 35 37.96 13.79 -4.84
CA LYS A 35 38.01 12.65 -5.77
C LYS A 35 36.81 11.72 -5.62
N ARG A 36 36.19 11.68 -4.44
CA ARG A 36 34.98 10.89 -4.15
C ARG A 36 33.75 11.80 -4.05
N TYR A 37 32.56 11.22 -4.15
CA TYR A 37 31.30 11.93 -4.01
C TYR A 37 31.07 12.40 -2.56
N THR A 38 30.33 13.50 -2.41
CA THR A 38 29.76 13.92 -1.13
C THR A 38 28.31 13.45 -1.03
N ALA A 39 28.02 12.62 -0.04
CA ALA A 39 26.68 12.16 0.27
C ALA A 39 25.92 13.20 1.11
N VAL A 40 24.64 13.41 0.81
CA VAL A 40 23.70 14.17 1.64
C VAL A 40 22.60 13.21 2.06
N LEU A 41 22.49 12.93 3.37
CA LEU A 41 21.43 12.09 3.91
C LEU A 41 20.30 12.95 4.46
N ILE A 42 19.10 12.75 3.94
CA ILE A 42 17.87 13.45 4.33
C ILE A 42 16.92 12.45 4.96
N ARG A 43 16.45 12.77 6.16
CA ARG A 43 15.50 11.94 6.91
C ARG A 43 14.48 12.77 7.66
N GLN A 44 13.22 12.41 7.49
CA GLN A 44 12.13 13.00 8.26
C GLN A 44 11.41 11.93 9.08
N SER A 45 11.40 12.11 10.41
CA SER A 45 10.76 11.16 11.33
C SER A 45 9.23 11.21 11.28
N ASP A 46 8.64 12.33 10.86
CA ASP A 46 7.19 12.59 10.92
C ASP A 46 6.60 12.70 9.50
N HIS A 47 5.47 12.02 9.25
CA HIS A 47 4.79 12.02 7.96
C HIS A 47 4.10 13.35 7.59
N LYS A 48 3.91 14.28 8.53
CA LYS A 48 3.09 15.51 8.31
C LYS A 48 3.87 16.83 8.35
N ALA A 49 5.20 16.78 8.41
CA ALA A 49 6.05 17.94 8.70
C ALA A 49 6.82 18.49 7.47
N ASP A 50 6.26 18.38 6.27
CA ASP A 50 7.00 18.67 5.02
C ASP A 50 7.30 20.16 4.80
N THR A 51 6.50 21.08 5.34
CA THR A 51 6.64 22.54 5.06
C THR A 51 6.83 23.42 6.30
N ASP A 52 6.26 23.06 7.46
CA ASP A 52 6.08 24.03 8.57
C ASP A 52 7.15 23.98 9.67
N HIS A 53 8.11 23.05 9.56
CA HIS A 53 9.19 22.89 10.55
C HIS A 53 10.57 23.24 9.96
N ILE A 54 11.41 23.91 10.75
CA ILE A 54 12.80 24.27 10.38
C ILE A 54 13.65 23.04 9.98
N PHE A 55 13.23 21.84 10.42
CA PHE A 55 13.86 20.55 10.12
C PHE A 55 13.06 19.70 9.11
N SER A 56 12.15 20.33 8.36
CA SER A 56 11.38 19.67 7.29
C SER A 56 12.30 19.14 6.20
N ARG A 57 11.77 18.23 5.37
CA ARG A 57 12.44 17.73 4.18
C ARG A 57 12.91 18.87 3.27
N GLU A 58 12.09 19.89 3.04
CA GLU A 58 12.49 21.09 2.28
C GLU A 58 13.66 21.84 2.93
N GLY A 59 13.67 21.94 4.26
CA GLY A 59 14.79 22.51 5.02
C GLY A 59 16.08 21.70 4.84
N GLN A 60 15.98 20.37 4.82
CA GLN A 60 17.11 19.46 4.64
C GLN A 60 17.61 19.38 3.19
N LEU A 61 16.76 19.60 2.19
CA LEU A 61 17.19 19.72 0.78
C LEU A 61 18.17 20.90 0.58
N LYS A 62 18.13 21.91 1.46
CA LYS A 62 19.12 23.01 1.48
C LYS A 62 20.53 22.56 1.92
N LEU A 63 20.70 21.30 2.32
CA LEU A 63 22.03 20.70 2.54
C LEU A 63 22.78 20.47 1.22
N VAL A 64 22.10 20.34 0.07
CA VAL A 64 22.77 20.17 -1.23
C VAL A 64 23.62 21.40 -1.59
N PRO A 65 23.09 22.64 -1.55
CA PRO A 65 23.90 23.85 -1.70
C PRO A 65 25.03 23.97 -0.65
N TYR A 66 24.83 23.45 0.57
CA TYR A 66 25.88 23.43 1.59
C TYR A 66 27.00 22.44 1.22
N ALA A 67 26.67 21.24 0.73
CA ALA A 67 27.63 20.26 0.25
C ALA A 67 28.42 20.77 -0.96
N MET A 68 27.77 21.46 -1.90
CA MET A 68 28.46 22.11 -3.05
C MET A 68 29.47 23.15 -2.58
N ARG A 69 29.08 24.03 -1.64
CA ARG A 69 29.98 25.04 -1.06
C ARG A 69 31.15 24.42 -0.30
N LEU A 70 30.90 23.35 0.45
CA LEU A 70 31.94 22.59 1.15
C LEU A 70 33.01 22.05 0.17
N ARG A 71 32.61 21.63 -1.03
CA ARG A 71 33.52 21.13 -2.07
C ARG A 71 34.13 22.22 -2.95
N GLU A 72 33.59 23.43 -2.90
CA GLU A 72 33.88 24.54 -3.83
C GLU A 72 33.45 24.22 -5.28
N ASP A 73 32.45 23.36 -5.45
CA ASP A 73 31.92 22.98 -6.77
C ASP A 73 30.79 23.93 -7.19
N THR A 74 30.71 24.23 -8.50
CA THR A 74 29.64 25.05 -9.09
C THR A 74 28.41 24.23 -9.51
N THR A 75 28.56 22.90 -9.65
CA THR A 75 27.51 21.97 -10.06
C THR A 75 27.29 20.88 -9.01
N ALA A 76 26.10 20.27 -8.99
CA ALA A 76 25.74 19.21 -8.05
C ALA A 76 26.20 17.80 -8.50
N GLU A 77 26.98 17.70 -9.58
CA GLU A 77 27.39 16.41 -10.18
C GLU A 77 28.11 15.49 -9.20
N TRP A 78 28.85 16.07 -8.26
CA TRP A 78 29.61 15.34 -7.24
C TRP A 78 28.87 15.19 -5.90
N VAL A 79 27.59 15.54 -5.86
CA VAL A 79 26.74 15.41 -4.67
C VAL A 79 25.67 14.35 -4.90
N ARG A 80 25.66 13.30 -4.08
CA ARG A 80 24.63 12.25 -4.10
C ARG A 80 23.65 12.44 -2.95
N VAL A 81 22.37 12.51 -3.26
CA VAL A 81 21.30 12.68 -2.26
C VAL A 81 20.68 11.32 -1.94
N TYR A 82 20.63 10.99 -0.66
CA TYR A 82 19.98 9.81 -0.09
C TYR A 82 18.79 10.30 0.72
N ASP A 83 17.61 10.30 0.10
CA ASP A 83 16.39 10.81 0.71
C ASP A 83 15.49 9.67 1.15
N GLU A 84 15.45 9.44 2.46
CA GLU A 84 14.64 8.37 3.04
C GLU A 84 13.14 8.66 3.05
N GLY A 85 12.76 9.91 2.73
CA GLY A 85 11.38 10.35 2.80
C GLY A 85 10.87 10.52 4.24
N ALA A 86 9.56 10.64 4.35
CA ALA A 86 8.87 10.90 5.61
C ALA A 86 8.45 9.61 6.33
N GLY A 87 8.55 9.63 7.67
CA GLY A 87 8.17 8.51 8.54
C GLY A 87 9.21 7.42 8.71
N VAL A 88 10.44 7.63 8.26
CA VAL A 88 11.54 6.70 8.49
C VAL A 88 12.15 6.98 9.86
N SER A 89 11.90 6.08 10.82
CA SER A 89 12.40 6.18 12.19
C SER A 89 13.91 5.92 12.25
N GLY A 90 14.63 6.74 13.03
CA GLY A 90 16.04 6.52 13.34
C GLY A 90 16.31 5.31 14.25
N GLN A 91 15.27 4.64 14.75
CA GLN A 91 15.38 3.35 15.47
C GLN A 91 15.46 2.16 14.50
N LYS A 92 15.11 2.33 13.22
CA LYS A 92 15.18 1.25 12.24
C LYS A 92 16.63 0.90 11.90
N ARG A 93 16.86 -0.38 11.63
CA ARG A 93 18.16 -0.91 11.23
C ARG A 93 18.59 -0.40 9.86
N ILE A 94 19.88 -0.57 9.54
CA ILE A 94 20.47 -0.14 8.26
C ILE A 94 19.79 -0.84 7.07
N ASP A 95 19.53 -2.15 7.16
CA ASP A 95 18.88 -2.97 6.13
C ASP A 95 17.40 -2.59 5.90
N GLN A 96 16.72 -2.14 6.95
CA GLN A 96 15.32 -1.71 6.88
C GLN A 96 15.16 -0.30 6.27
N ARG A 97 16.26 0.36 5.94
CA ARG A 97 16.31 1.73 5.43
C ARG A 97 16.99 1.74 4.07
N LYS A 98 16.18 1.59 3.02
CA LYS A 98 16.65 1.42 1.62
C LYS A 98 17.76 2.41 1.23
N GLU A 99 17.57 3.71 1.45
CA GLU A 99 18.59 4.71 1.07
C GLU A 99 19.81 4.72 1.99
N LEU A 100 19.66 4.39 3.28
CA LEU A 100 20.80 4.23 4.17
C LEU A 100 21.62 2.96 3.85
N SER A 101 20.95 1.85 3.49
CA SER A 101 21.59 0.63 3.01
C SER A 101 22.36 0.88 1.71
N ARG A 102 21.76 1.64 0.78
CA ARG A 102 22.45 2.10 -0.43
C ARG A 102 23.66 2.98 -0.11
N LEU A 103 23.53 3.95 0.79
CA LEU A 103 24.66 4.78 1.26
C LEU A 103 25.77 3.91 1.86
N TYR A 104 25.40 2.90 2.65
CA TYR A 104 26.34 1.96 3.27
C TYR A 104 27.12 1.16 2.21
N ALA A 105 26.43 0.66 1.18
CA ALA A 105 27.06 -0.03 0.05
C ALA A 105 27.98 0.91 -0.77
N ASP A 106 27.56 2.14 -1.03
CA ASP A 106 28.34 3.13 -1.77
C ASP A 106 29.61 3.58 -1.01
N ILE A 107 29.56 3.65 0.33
CA ILE A 107 30.74 3.86 1.17
C ILE A 107 31.70 2.67 1.07
N LYS A 108 31.20 1.44 1.19
CA LYS A 108 32.02 0.21 1.05
C LYS A 108 32.66 0.06 -0.34
N ALA A 109 31.97 0.52 -1.38
CA ALA A 109 32.51 0.58 -2.74
C ALA A 109 33.57 1.70 -2.93
N GLY A 110 33.84 2.51 -1.89
CA GLY A 110 34.80 3.60 -1.95
C GLY A 110 34.32 4.81 -2.77
N LEU A 111 33.02 4.92 -3.05
CA LEU A 111 32.47 6.00 -3.88
C LEU A 111 32.26 7.30 -3.09
N ILE A 112 32.04 7.21 -1.78
CA ILE A 112 31.73 8.35 -0.91
C ILE A 112 32.96 8.72 -0.08
N GLY A 113 33.32 10.01 -0.05
CA GLY A 113 34.42 10.53 0.78
C GLY A 113 33.99 11.56 1.83
N SER A 114 32.75 12.04 1.75
CA SER A 114 32.19 12.93 2.77
C SER A 114 30.68 12.73 2.89
N LEU A 115 30.15 12.87 4.10
CA LEU A 115 28.73 12.73 4.41
C LEU A 115 28.23 14.00 5.11
N VAL A 116 27.11 14.54 4.65
CA VAL A 116 26.49 15.76 5.19
C VAL A 116 25.11 15.42 5.73
N ILE A 117 24.85 15.81 6.98
CA ILE A 117 23.56 15.63 7.66
C ILE A 117 23.14 16.91 8.38
N MET A 118 21.84 17.03 8.68
CA MET A 118 21.33 18.17 9.44
C MET A 118 21.74 18.10 10.92
N HIS A 119 21.49 16.96 11.56
CA HIS A 119 21.75 16.66 12.96
C HIS A 119 22.21 15.22 13.12
N GLU A 120 22.99 14.92 14.16
CA GLU A 120 23.46 13.57 14.51
C GLU A 120 22.28 12.59 14.69
N ASP A 121 21.15 13.10 15.20
CA ASP A 121 19.91 12.36 15.42
C ASP A 121 19.25 11.83 14.13
N ARG A 122 19.75 12.22 12.95
CA ARG A 122 19.30 11.72 11.63
C ARG A 122 19.90 10.37 11.29
N LEU A 123 21.06 10.04 11.85
CA LEU A 123 21.73 8.77 11.59
C LEU A 123 21.04 7.64 12.33
N PHE A 124 21.09 7.64 13.65
CA PHE A 124 20.53 6.54 14.45
C PHE A 124 20.03 7.03 15.81
N ARG A 125 19.14 6.24 16.42
CA ARG A 125 18.62 6.36 17.80
C ARG A 125 18.43 4.97 18.42
N ASP A 126 19.32 4.06 18.07
CA ASP A 126 19.31 2.67 18.52
C ASP A 126 19.53 2.61 20.04
N GLU A 127 18.89 1.66 20.71
CA GLU A 127 18.97 1.48 22.16
C GLU A 127 20.32 0.87 22.58
N TYR A 128 20.86 -0.02 21.75
CA TYR A 128 22.11 -0.72 22.04
C TYR A 128 23.33 -0.11 21.36
N HIS A 129 23.14 0.95 20.57
CA HIS A 129 24.19 1.61 19.79
C HIS A 129 24.98 0.66 18.87
N THR A 130 24.41 -0.50 18.55
CA THR A 130 25.05 -1.52 17.70
C THR A 130 25.15 -1.02 16.26
N ASN A 131 24.07 -0.40 15.77
CA ASN A 131 24.05 0.24 14.45
C ASN A 131 24.97 1.47 14.39
N ASP A 132 24.93 2.32 15.42
CA ASP A 132 25.75 3.53 15.57
C ASP A 132 27.24 3.17 15.48
N THR A 133 27.66 2.18 16.27
CA THR A 133 29.04 1.73 16.33
C THR A 133 29.48 1.10 15.02
N THR A 134 28.62 0.30 14.39
CA THR A 134 28.90 -0.32 13.09
C THR A 134 29.08 0.72 12.00
N PHE A 135 28.23 1.75 11.97
CA PHE A 135 28.32 2.83 11.01
C PHE A 135 29.54 3.72 11.25
N ILE A 136 29.86 4.06 12.50
CA ILE A 136 31.05 4.85 12.84
C ILE A 136 32.33 4.09 12.47
N LYS A 137 32.37 2.77 12.70
CA LYS A 137 33.48 1.92 12.24
C LYS A 137 33.64 1.98 10.73
N LEU A 138 32.53 1.89 9.97
CA LEU A 138 32.55 2.02 8.52
C LEU A 138 33.13 3.37 8.07
N LEU A 139 32.69 4.48 8.68
CA LEU A 139 33.22 5.81 8.35
C LEU A 139 34.73 5.92 8.64
N ALA A 140 35.21 5.28 9.70
CA ALA A 140 36.62 5.27 10.05
C ALA A 140 37.45 4.40 9.09
N GLU A 141 36.96 3.23 8.71
CA GLU A 141 37.64 2.28 7.83
C GLU A 141 37.82 2.83 6.41
N TYR A 142 36.83 3.57 5.90
CA TYR A 142 36.84 4.15 4.56
C TYR A 142 37.22 5.64 4.53
N ASP A 143 37.74 6.19 5.64
CA ASP A 143 38.18 7.59 5.76
C ASP A 143 37.12 8.57 5.21
N VAL A 144 35.89 8.48 5.74
CA VAL A 144 34.76 9.32 5.36
C VAL A 144 34.54 10.40 6.42
N LEU A 145 34.57 11.67 6.01
CA LEU A 145 34.32 12.81 6.88
C LEU A 145 32.82 13.09 7.04
N LEU A 146 32.35 13.22 8.28
CA LEU A 146 30.97 13.56 8.58
C LEU A 146 30.82 15.04 8.95
N PHE A 147 29.89 15.75 8.29
CA PHE A 147 29.56 17.15 8.54
C PHE A 147 28.12 17.30 9.04
N VAL A 148 27.95 17.97 10.17
CA VAL A 148 26.65 18.25 10.79
C VAL A 148 26.35 19.73 10.70
N ARG A 149 25.27 20.10 10.00
CA ARG A 149 24.96 21.50 9.70
C ARG A 149 24.56 22.30 10.93
N THR A 150 23.68 21.81 11.80
CA THR A 150 23.15 22.63 12.90
C THR A 150 24.19 22.94 13.98
N ASP A 151 25.00 21.94 14.32
CA ASP A 151 26.07 22.08 15.31
C ASP A 151 27.36 22.63 14.67
N HIS A 152 27.37 22.84 13.35
CA HIS A 152 28.52 23.27 12.56
C HIS A 152 29.79 22.46 12.86
N ARG A 153 29.63 21.14 13.01
CA ARG A 153 30.69 20.25 13.47
C ARG A 153 31.12 19.29 12.38
N LYS A 154 32.43 19.06 12.32
CA LYS A 154 33.06 17.99 11.53
C LYS A 154 33.46 16.86 12.48
N TYR A 155 33.17 15.63 12.09
CA TYR A 155 33.65 14.43 12.76
C TYR A 155 34.56 13.65 11.82
N ASP A 156 35.79 13.44 12.26
CA ASP A 156 36.74 12.55 11.63
C ASP A 156 36.78 11.24 12.42
N CYS A 157 36.10 10.21 11.91
CA CYS A 157 35.93 8.95 12.63
C CYS A 157 37.23 8.15 12.73
N THR A 158 38.33 8.54 12.06
CA THR A 158 39.66 7.95 12.30
C THR A 158 40.20 8.34 13.68
N LYS A 159 39.76 9.49 14.22
CA LYS A 159 40.16 10.02 15.54
C LYS A 159 39.22 9.56 16.64
N SER A 160 39.80 9.02 17.71
CA SER A 160 39.05 8.53 18.87
C SER A 160 38.21 9.62 19.56
N SER A 161 38.69 10.87 19.60
CA SER A 161 37.96 12.00 20.22
C SER A 161 36.64 12.30 19.50
N ASP A 162 36.66 12.29 18.18
CA ASP A 162 35.49 12.60 17.36
C ASP A 162 34.50 11.45 17.35
N ARG A 163 34.99 10.19 17.31
CA ARG A 163 34.14 9.00 17.49
C ARG A 163 33.39 9.05 18.81
N ASN A 164 34.11 9.28 19.92
CA ASN A 164 33.50 9.31 21.25
C ASN A 164 32.48 10.44 21.35
N THR A 165 32.78 11.63 20.83
CA THR A 165 31.82 12.73 20.90
C THR A 165 30.57 12.49 20.05
N LEU A 166 30.72 11.85 18.88
CA LEU A 166 29.59 11.49 18.04
C LEU A 166 28.68 10.47 18.74
N ILE A 167 29.28 9.46 19.38
CA ILE A 167 28.55 8.47 20.20
C ILE A 167 27.83 9.16 21.36
N GLU A 168 28.50 10.05 22.09
CA GLU A 168 27.88 10.82 23.20
C GLU A 168 26.66 11.63 22.74
N LYS A 169 26.72 12.24 21.55
CA LYS A 169 25.60 12.98 20.96
C LYS A 169 24.42 12.07 20.58
N MET A 170 24.71 10.88 20.07
CA MET A 170 23.69 9.86 19.77
C MET A 170 23.05 9.33 21.06
N ILE A 171 23.85 9.03 22.09
CA ILE A 171 23.38 8.67 23.44
C ILE A 171 22.51 9.77 24.03
N ALA A 172 22.95 11.03 23.99
CA ALA A 172 22.18 12.16 24.52
C ALA A 172 20.83 12.34 23.81
N SER A 173 20.79 12.10 22.49
CA SER A 173 19.56 12.13 21.71
C SER A 173 18.59 11.00 22.09
N ARG A 174 19.12 9.82 22.44
CA ARG A 174 18.33 8.70 22.96
C ARG A 174 17.83 8.96 24.39
N ASN A 175 18.70 9.42 25.28
CA ASN A 175 18.36 9.75 26.67
C ASN A 175 17.22 10.80 26.72
N TYR A 176 17.21 11.76 25.80
CA TYR A 176 16.09 12.69 25.69
C TYR A 176 14.76 11.99 25.39
N LEU A 177 14.73 10.99 24.49
CA LEU A 177 13.54 10.19 24.22
C LEU A 177 13.12 9.38 25.45
N ASP A 178 14.05 8.68 26.09
CA ASP A 178 13.74 7.79 27.21
C ASP A 178 13.30 8.56 28.47
N ASP A 179 14.04 9.60 28.87
CA ASP A 179 13.74 10.37 30.07
C ASP A 179 12.55 11.33 29.87
N HIS A 180 12.55 12.09 28.77
CA HIS A 180 11.57 13.16 28.60
C HIS A 180 10.26 12.62 28.01
N VAL A 181 10.33 11.85 26.93
CA VAL A 181 9.14 11.39 26.20
C VAL A 181 8.55 10.14 26.85
N LEU A 182 9.32 9.07 26.99
CA LEU A 182 8.80 7.80 27.50
C LEU A 182 8.52 7.84 29.00
N THR A 183 9.44 8.39 29.79
CA THR A 183 9.28 8.34 31.25
C THR A 183 8.39 9.46 31.76
N ARG A 184 8.72 10.72 31.49
CA ARG A 184 7.97 11.86 32.05
C ARG A 184 6.64 12.11 31.34
N MET A 185 6.63 12.18 30.01
CA MET A 185 5.40 12.50 29.28
C MET A 185 4.41 11.33 29.30
N ASN A 186 4.81 10.11 28.95
CA ASN A 186 3.87 8.98 28.98
C ASN A 186 3.47 8.63 30.42
N GLY A 187 4.39 8.67 31.39
CA GLY A 187 4.04 8.47 32.80
C GLY A 187 3.02 9.50 33.30
N SER A 188 3.15 10.77 32.90
CA SER A 188 2.14 11.80 33.20
C SER A 188 0.81 11.56 32.49
N GLN A 189 0.82 11.00 31.28
CA GLN A 189 -0.41 10.61 30.58
C GLN A 189 -1.08 9.41 31.25
N GLU A 190 -0.31 8.42 31.68
CA GLU A 190 -0.81 7.23 32.37
C GLU A 190 -1.43 7.59 33.72
N ALA A 191 -0.75 8.43 34.52
CA ALA A 191 -1.33 8.96 35.76
C ALA A 191 -2.66 9.70 35.50
N LYS A 192 -2.72 10.55 34.47
CA LYS A 192 -3.96 11.23 34.08
C LYS A 192 -5.06 10.26 33.63
N ALA A 193 -4.72 9.21 32.87
CA ALA A 193 -5.69 8.20 32.46
C ALA A 193 -6.26 7.43 33.66
N LEU A 194 -5.41 7.06 34.62
CA LEU A 194 -5.82 6.39 35.86
C LEU A 194 -6.74 7.26 36.72
N GLU A 195 -6.54 8.58 36.71
CA GLU A 195 -7.46 9.55 37.33
C GLU A 195 -8.74 9.79 36.52
N GLY A 196 -8.91 9.13 35.37
CA GLY A 196 -10.04 9.37 34.45
C GLY A 196 -9.97 10.71 33.72
N LEU A 197 -8.86 11.43 33.80
CA LEU A 197 -8.70 12.73 33.16
C LEU A 197 -8.36 12.60 31.68
N PHE A 198 -8.62 13.67 30.93
CA PHE A 198 -8.28 13.72 29.52
C PHE A 198 -6.77 13.72 29.31
N VAL A 199 -6.27 12.67 28.66
CA VAL A 199 -4.83 12.48 28.37
C VAL A 199 -4.35 13.19 27.10
N GLY A 200 -5.22 13.95 26.43
CA GLY A 200 -4.88 14.65 25.20
C GLY A 200 -5.00 13.80 23.94
N THR A 201 -5.58 12.60 24.03
CA THR A 201 -5.92 11.75 22.89
C THR A 201 -7.00 12.40 22.00
N ASN A 202 -7.31 11.73 20.90
CA ASN A 202 -8.43 12.10 20.05
C ASN A 202 -9.75 11.76 20.74
N LEU A 203 -10.72 12.65 20.62
CA LEU A 203 -12.06 12.42 21.15
C LEU A 203 -12.93 11.81 20.05
N GLY A 204 -13.82 10.89 20.43
CA GLY A 204 -14.90 10.48 19.52
C GLY A 204 -15.79 11.68 19.19
N MET A 205 -16.43 11.65 18.02
CA MET A 205 -17.46 12.63 17.66
C MET A 205 -18.49 12.78 18.78
N GLY A 206 -19.15 13.94 18.91
CA GLY A 206 -20.05 14.20 20.03
C GLY A 206 -19.37 14.63 21.34
N PHE A 207 -18.04 14.49 21.46
CA PHE A 207 -17.28 15.05 22.57
C PHE A 207 -16.39 16.21 22.12
N VAL A 208 -16.31 17.26 22.94
CA VAL A 208 -15.45 18.42 22.74
C VAL A 208 -14.66 18.72 24.01
N THR A 209 -13.58 19.49 23.91
CA THR A 209 -12.89 20.01 25.10
C THR A 209 -13.10 21.51 25.26
N LYS A 210 -13.27 21.96 26.50
CA LYS A 210 -13.27 23.39 26.87
C LYS A 210 -12.13 23.67 27.85
N GLY A 211 -11.46 24.82 27.70
CA GLY A 211 -10.38 25.26 28.59
C GLY A 211 -8.96 25.12 28.02
N LYS A 212 -7.96 25.58 28.78
CA LYS A 212 -6.54 25.54 28.41
C LYS A 212 -5.97 24.13 28.61
N LYS A 213 -4.85 23.79 27.96
CA LYS A 213 -4.22 22.45 27.92
C LYS A 213 -4.09 21.71 29.27
N LYS A 214 -3.98 22.43 30.39
CA LYS A 214 -3.87 21.84 31.74
C LYS A 214 -5.22 21.60 32.44
N GLU A 215 -6.29 22.26 31.99
CA GLU A 215 -7.63 22.30 32.62
C GLU A 215 -8.71 21.89 31.61
N GLN A 216 -8.36 21.06 30.62
CA GLN A 216 -9.32 20.65 29.60
C GLN A 216 -10.37 19.72 30.19
N VAL A 217 -11.63 20.15 30.16
CA VAL A 217 -12.78 19.33 30.53
C VAL A 217 -13.43 18.80 29.26
N ILE A 218 -13.75 17.51 29.25
CA ILE A 218 -14.52 16.87 28.17
C ILE A 218 -15.99 17.17 28.39
N LEU A 219 -16.64 17.74 27.38
CA LEU A 219 -18.06 18.04 27.38
C LEU A 219 -18.75 17.31 26.22
N ILE A 220 -20.04 17.05 26.39
CA ILE A 220 -20.89 16.55 25.30
C ILE A 220 -21.30 17.75 24.43
N TYR A 221 -21.06 17.64 23.13
CA TYR A 221 -21.57 18.59 22.15
C TYR A 221 -22.88 18.04 21.58
N GLU A 222 -23.99 18.58 22.06
CA GLU A 222 -25.30 17.97 21.90
C GLU A 222 -25.78 17.81 20.45
N PRO A 223 -25.53 18.75 19.51
CA PRO A 223 -25.88 18.57 18.11
C PRO A 223 -25.26 17.31 17.47
N TRP A 224 -24.06 16.92 17.90
CA TRP A 224 -23.42 15.69 17.42
C TRP A 224 -23.77 14.47 18.26
N ALA A 225 -24.09 14.66 19.54
CA ALA A 225 -24.55 13.60 20.42
C ALA A 225 -25.90 13.03 19.96
N GLU A 226 -26.82 13.87 19.48
CA GLU A 226 -28.10 13.46 18.90
C GLU A 226 -27.92 12.55 17.68
N VAL A 227 -27.00 12.92 16.78
CA VAL A 227 -26.65 12.11 15.60
C VAL A 227 -26.12 10.74 16.03
N LEU A 228 -25.28 10.67 17.07
CA LEU A 228 -24.78 9.39 17.58
C LEU A 228 -25.89 8.53 18.16
N ARG A 229 -26.82 9.09 18.94
CA ARG A 229 -27.97 8.34 19.47
C ARG A 229 -28.80 7.75 18.34
N TRP A 230 -29.13 8.58 17.33
CA TRP A 230 -29.80 8.10 16.12
C TRP A 230 -29.02 6.96 15.45
N MET A 231 -27.71 7.09 15.30
CA MET A 231 -26.87 6.11 14.62
C MET A 231 -26.88 4.75 15.35
N PHE A 232 -26.75 4.74 16.68
CA PHE A 232 -26.80 3.51 17.48
C PHE A 232 -28.20 2.87 17.46
N ASP A 233 -29.26 3.67 17.60
CA ASP A 233 -30.64 3.18 17.51
C ASP A 233 -30.97 2.63 16.11
N ARG A 234 -30.48 3.30 15.06
CA ARG A 234 -30.66 2.86 13.68
C ARG A 234 -29.89 1.58 13.39
N PHE A 235 -28.67 1.46 13.91
CA PHE A 235 -27.90 0.22 13.83
C PHE A 235 -28.66 -0.94 14.47
N LYS A 236 -29.22 -0.74 15.68
CA LYS A 236 -30.03 -1.75 16.38
C LYS A 236 -31.27 -2.16 15.60
N LYS A 237 -31.93 -1.24 14.91
CA LYS A 237 -33.11 -1.52 14.07
C LYS A 237 -32.78 -2.27 12.78
N LEU A 238 -31.63 -1.97 12.16
CA LEU A 238 -31.21 -2.59 10.90
C LEU A 238 -30.53 -3.94 11.10
N ASP A 239 -29.89 -4.14 12.25
CA ASP A 239 -29.03 -5.28 12.61
C ASP A 239 -27.92 -5.57 11.57
N ASP A 240 -27.56 -4.58 10.76
CA ASP A 240 -26.57 -4.67 9.70
C ASP A 240 -25.87 -3.33 9.51
N VAL A 241 -24.55 -3.32 9.75
CA VAL A 241 -23.74 -2.11 9.65
C VAL A 241 -23.61 -1.62 8.21
N TYR A 242 -23.68 -2.50 7.21
CA TYR A 242 -23.57 -2.10 5.80
C TYR A 242 -24.85 -1.40 5.32
N LYS A 243 -26.03 -1.84 5.79
CA LYS A 243 -27.28 -1.12 5.54
C LYS A 243 -27.25 0.28 6.13
N LEU A 244 -26.75 0.41 7.37
CA LEU A 244 -26.52 1.73 7.98
C LEU A 244 -25.51 2.55 7.17
N GLY A 245 -24.43 1.93 6.69
CA GLY A 245 -23.45 2.57 5.81
C GLY A 245 -24.08 3.15 4.55
N HIS A 246 -24.95 2.39 3.87
CA HIS A 246 -25.70 2.88 2.71
C HIS A 246 -26.61 4.08 3.04
N GLU A 247 -27.30 4.05 4.18
CA GLU A 247 -28.13 5.18 4.62
C GLU A 247 -27.29 6.44 4.88
N ILE A 248 -26.12 6.29 5.50
CA ILE A 248 -25.21 7.42 5.73
C ILE A 248 -24.59 7.90 4.41
N GLU A 249 -24.34 7.00 3.46
CA GLU A 249 -23.72 7.32 2.18
C GLU A 249 -24.59 8.28 1.34
N VAL A 250 -25.91 8.15 1.40
CA VAL A 250 -26.82 9.07 0.70
C VAL A 250 -27.01 10.42 1.40
N MET A 251 -26.53 10.58 2.64
CA MET A 251 -26.61 11.86 3.35
C MET A 251 -25.55 12.85 2.85
N PRO A 252 -25.88 14.14 2.73
CA PRO A 252 -24.91 15.18 2.35
C PRO A 252 -23.77 15.30 3.39
N TYR A 253 -24.11 15.17 4.67
CA TYR A 253 -23.19 15.06 5.80
C TYR A 253 -23.83 14.22 6.90
N LEU A 254 -23.03 13.59 7.76
CA LEU A 254 -23.54 12.88 8.94
C LEU A 254 -23.59 13.82 10.16
N PHE A 255 -22.52 14.58 10.39
CA PHE A 255 -22.43 15.55 11.47
C PHE A 255 -22.45 16.96 10.90
N PRO A 256 -23.37 17.84 11.30
CA PRO A 256 -23.42 19.21 10.80
C PRO A 256 -22.21 20.02 11.25
N ASP A 257 -21.92 21.11 10.53
CA ASP A 257 -20.91 22.06 10.96
C ASP A 257 -21.27 22.73 12.28
N PRO A 258 -20.34 22.79 13.26
CA PRO A 258 -20.53 23.60 14.45
C PRO A 258 -20.71 25.08 14.09
N SER A 259 -21.49 25.78 14.91
CA SER A 259 -21.61 27.23 14.76
C SER A 259 -20.27 27.93 14.98
N VAL A 260 -20.12 29.15 14.47
CA VAL A 260 -18.89 29.96 14.68
C VAL A 260 -18.64 30.18 16.17
N ASP A 261 -19.70 30.43 16.94
CA ASP A 261 -19.62 30.61 18.40
C ASP A 261 -19.17 29.34 19.11
N ASP A 262 -19.60 28.17 18.64
CA ASP A 262 -19.15 26.88 19.17
C ASP A 262 -17.67 26.65 18.88
N PHE A 263 -17.17 27.00 17.69
CA PHE A 263 -15.74 26.91 17.37
C PHE A 263 -14.86 27.83 18.22
N LEU A 264 -15.39 28.98 18.65
CA LEU A 264 -14.70 29.88 19.58
C LEU A 264 -14.74 29.36 21.03
N THR A 265 -15.81 28.64 21.39
CA THR A 265 -16.04 28.15 22.74
C THR A 265 -15.35 26.81 23.03
N TYR A 266 -15.32 25.94 22.03
CA TYR A 266 -14.89 24.55 22.14
C TYR A 266 -13.73 24.23 21.20
N THR A 267 -12.88 23.31 21.63
CA THR A 267 -11.88 22.72 20.75
C THR A 267 -12.40 21.38 20.23
N PHE A 268 -12.62 21.31 18.92
CA PHE A 268 -13.02 20.11 18.21
C PHE A 268 -11.79 19.34 17.73
N LYS A 269 -11.62 18.10 18.19
CA LYS A 269 -10.56 17.18 17.71
C LYS A 269 -11.13 16.19 16.71
N ILE A 270 -11.39 16.67 15.50
CA ILE A 270 -12.14 15.94 14.46
C ILE A 270 -11.21 15.04 13.64
N HIS A 271 -11.58 13.78 13.48
CA HIS A 271 -10.87 12.78 12.65
C HIS A 271 -11.76 12.22 11.54
N MET A 272 -12.69 13.03 11.07
CA MET A 272 -13.62 12.69 9.98
C MET A 272 -13.33 13.55 8.75
N THR A 273 -13.80 13.07 7.61
CA THR A 273 -13.66 13.81 6.36
C THR A 273 -14.59 15.00 6.38
N LYS A 274 -14.03 16.18 6.14
CA LYS A 274 -14.78 17.41 5.96
C LYS A 274 -15.50 17.35 4.61
N VAL A 275 -16.80 17.61 4.62
CA VAL A 275 -17.65 17.70 3.42
C VAL A 275 -18.42 19.02 3.43
N PRO A 276 -18.99 19.48 2.29
CA PRO A 276 -19.84 20.67 2.30
C PRO A 276 -20.97 20.54 3.33
N GLY A 277 -21.02 21.48 4.28
CA GLY A 277 -22.04 21.53 5.35
C GLY A 277 -21.73 20.72 6.61
N GLY A 278 -20.66 19.92 6.65
CA GLY A 278 -20.38 19.11 7.84
C GLY A 278 -19.23 18.10 7.70
N PHE A 279 -19.41 16.96 8.36
CA PHE A 279 -18.45 15.86 8.42
C PHE A 279 -19.10 14.52 8.15
N LYS A 280 -18.35 13.61 7.52
CA LYS A 280 -18.83 12.28 7.11
C LYS A 280 -17.73 11.23 7.26
N PRO A 281 -18.06 9.95 7.56
CA PRO A 281 -17.04 8.90 7.57
C PRO A 281 -16.52 8.69 6.15
N SER A 282 -15.25 8.31 6.01
CA SER A 282 -14.64 8.01 4.70
C SER A 282 -14.76 6.54 4.31
N CYS A 283 -15.06 5.67 5.28
CA CYS A 283 -15.18 4.23 5.05
C CYS A 283 -16.07 3.58 6.11
N ILE A 284 -16.55 2.38 5.81
CA ILE A 284 -17.37 1.58 6.73
C ILE A 284 -16.65 1.25 8.04
N GLU A 285 -15.32 1.14 8.02
CA GLU A 285 -14.50 0.89 9.19
C GLU A 285 -14.57 2.04 10.20
N THR A 286 -14.73 3.29 9.75
CA THR A 286 -14.97 4.43 10.65
C THR A 286 -16.30 4.29 11.38
N ILE A 287 -17.36 3.84 10.69
CA ILE A 287 -18.68 3.61 11.31
C ILE A 287 -18.59 2.47 12.34
N LYS A 288 -17.91 1.36 11.98
CA LYS A 288 -17.66 0.24 12.91
C LYS A 288 -16.92 0.71 14.16
N TYR A 289 -15.85 1.49 13.98
CA TYR A 289 -15.07 2.05 15.09
C TYR A 289 -15.93 2.93 16.00
N MET A 290 -16.80 3.78 15.43
CA MET A 290 -17.71 4.61 16.22
C MET A 290 -18.72 3.76 16.99
N LEU A 291 -19.33 2.74 16.36
CA LEU A 291 -20.29 1.83 17.01
C LEU A 291 -19.64 0.96 18.10
N SER A 292 -18.35 0.63 17.96
CA SER A 292 -17.58 -0.12 18.96
C SER A 292 -16.85 0.77 19.98
N ASN A 293 -17.00 2.10 19.92
CA ASN A 293 -16.28 2.97 20.84
C ASN A 293 -17.02 3.11 22.17
N LEU A 294 -16.62 2.31 23.17
CA LEU A 294 -17.23 2.30 24.50
C LEU A 294 -17.07 3.61 25.27
N SER A 295 -16.22 4.54 24.81
CA SER A 295 -16.15 5.88 25.41
C SER A 295 -17.44 6.69 25.27
N TYR A 296 -18.33 6.31 24.35
CA TYR A 296 -19.68 6.86 24.24
C TYR A 296 -20.59 6.48 25.41
N ALA A 297 -20.30 5.36 26.06
CA ALA A 297 -20.96 4.90 27.30
C ALA A 297 -20.21 5.33 28.56
N GLY A 298 -19.32 6.33 28.47
CA GLY A 298 -18.59 6.88 29.63
C GLY A 298 -17.30 6.14 29.99
N ALA A 299 -16.90 5.10 29.25
CA ALA A 299 -15.64 4.40 29.50
C ALA A 299 -14.40 5.27 29.21
N VAL A 300 -13.40 5.18 30.09
CA VAL A 300 -12.05 5.68 29.83
C VAL A 300 -11.19 4.51 29.39
N ILE A 301 -10.76 4.53 28.13
CA ILE A 301 -9.93 3.48 27.53
C ILE A 301 -8.51 4.01 27.40
N TYR A 302 -7.54 3.29 27.98
CA TYR A 302 -6.12 3.60 27.88
C TYR A 302 -5.32 2.33 27.59
N LYS A 303 -4.46 2.37 26.57
CA LYS A 303 -3.68 1.21 26.08
C LYS A 303 -4.54 -0.06 25.85
N GLY A 304 -5.77 0.11 25.38
CA GLY A 304 -6.70 -1.00 25.09
C GLY A 304 -7.46 -1.53 26.30
N ALA A 305 -7.15 -1.08 27.52
CA ALA A 305 -7.88 -1.46 28.73
C ALA A 305 -8.89 -0.39 29.14
N ILE A 306 -10.05 -0.83 29.65
CA ILE A 306 -11.01 0.05 30.30
C ILE A 306 -10.50 0.31 31.72
N ILE A 307 -10.14 1.56 31.99
CA ILE A 307 -9.60 1.97 33.29
C ILE A 307 -10.73 2.22 34.28
N THR A 308 -11.75 2.95 33.84
CA THR A 308 -12.92 3.28 34.66
C THR A 308 -14.13 3.53 33.77
N TRP A 309 -15.31 3.31 34.35
CA TRP A 309 -16.58 3.72 33.79
C TRP A 309 -17.00 5.05 34.42
N ASP A 310 -17.94 5.75 33.77
CA ASP A 310 -18.63 6.93 34.32
C ASP A 310 -17.76 8.14 34.69
N SER A 311 -16.51 8.19 34.22
CA SER A 311 -15.63 9.36 34.38
C SER A 311 -16.19 10.62 33.70
N LYS A 312 -16.96 10.43 32.62
CA LYS A 312 -17.65 11.49 31.88
C LYS A 312 -19.08 11.07 31.59
N ARG A 313 -19.96 12.06 31.42
CA ARG A 313 -21.35 11.83 31.05
C ARG A 313 -21.42 11.03 29.74
N ALA A 314 -22.17 9.93 29.76
CA ALA A 314 -22.39 9.09 28.59
C ALA A 314 -23.31 9.77 27.57
N ILE A 315 -23.04 9.54 26.28
CA ILE A 315 -23.91 9.94 25.16
C ILE A 315 -24.93 8.83 24.87
N ILE A 316 -24.45 7.58 24.93
CA ILE A 316 -25.19 6.36 24.61
C ILE A 316 -25.37 5.55 25.89
N ASP A 317 -26.53 4.93 26.04
CA ASP A 317 -26.79 3.99 27.12
C ASP A 317 -25.77 2.84 27.12
N LYS A 318 -25.36 2.41 28.31
CA LYS A 318 -24.30 1.41 28.47
C LYS A 318 -24.68 0.06 27.84
N GLU A 319 -25.93 -0.39 27.98
CA GLU A 319 -26.38 -1.66 27.41
C GLU A 319 -26.41 -1.58 25.88
N LEU A 320 -26.89 -0.48 25.32
CA LEU A 320 -26.90 -0.27 23.87
C LEU A 320 -25.49 -0.22 23.29
N ALA A 321 -24.56 0.44 23.96
CA ALA A 321 -23.17 0.53 23.52
C ALA A 321 -22.45 -0.83 23.60
N LEU A 322 -22.66 -1.60 24.68
CA LEU A 322 -22.12 -2.95 24.82
C LEU A 322 -22.70 -3.90 23.77
N TRP A 323 -24.01 -3.84 23.51
CA TRP A 323 -24.65 -4.60 22.44
C TRP A 323 -24.00 -4.29 21.08
N ALA A 324 -23.81 -3.01 20.75
CA ALA A 324 -23.18 -2.62 19.50
C ALA A 324 -21.72 -3.07 19.41
N TYR A 325 -20.96 -2.94 20.50
CA TYR A 325 -19.59 -3.45 20.61
C TYR A 325 -19.53 -4.94 20.31
N HIS A 326 -20.29 -5.76 21.04
CA HIS A 326 -20.37 -7.21 20.84
C HIS A 326 -20.72 -7.58 19.40
N LYS A 327 -21.72 -6.92 18.81
CA LYS A 327 -22.16 -7.17 17.43
C LYS A 327 -21.07 -6.85 16.40
N ILE A 328 -20.31 -5.78 16.60
CA ILE A 328 -19.28 -5.33 15.67
C ILE A 328 -17.98 -6.13 15.82
N THR A 329 -17.52 -6.39 17.05
CA THR A 329 -16.23 -7.02 17.32
C THR A 329 -16.30 -8.54 17.39
N GLY A 330 -17.47 -9.10 17.70
CA GLY A 330 -17.65 -10.51 18.03
C GLY A 330 -16.96 -10.91 19.33
N ARG A 331 -16.65 -9.94 20.21
CA ARG A 331 -15.93 -10.15 21.47
C ARG A 331 -16.63 -9.47 22.62
N ASP A 332 -16.51 -10.05 23.82
CA ASP A 332 -16.84 -9.38 25.08
C ASP A 332 -15.79 -8.32 25.46
N ILE A 333 -15.99 -7.63 26.59
CA ILE A 333 -15.08 -6.57 27.05
C ILE A 333 -13.74 -7.13 27.56
N GLU A 334 -13.70 -8.41 27.91
CA GLU A 334 -12.51 -9.17 28.29
C GLU A 334 -11.72 -9.65 27.06
N GLY A 335 -12.31 -9.56 25.86
CA GLY A 335 -11.71 -9.95 24.60
C GLY A 335 -11.98 -11.40 24.17
N ASN A 336 -12.78 -12.16 24.94
CA ASN A 336 -13.20 -13.51 24.57
C ASN A 336 -14.18 -13.47 23.41
N LEU A 337 -14.24 -14.56 22.64
CA LEU A 337 -15.16 -14.69 21.52
C LEU A 337 -16.57 -15.02 22.00
N LEU A 338 -17.57 -14.37 21.41
CA LEU A 338 -18.98 -14.66 21.69
C LEU A 338 -19.50 -15.74 20.75
N ASP A 339 -20.07 -16.82 21.30
CA ASP A 339 -20.65 -17.94 20.53
C ASP A 339 -21.79 -17.52 19.60
N SER A 340 -22.51 -16.46 19.97
CA SER A 340 -23.68 -15.96 19.24
C SER A 340 -23.34 -15.15 18.00
N VAL A 341 -22.07 -14.78 17.81
CA VAL A 341 -21.65 -14.07 16.61
C VAL A 341 -21.20 -15.11 15.61
N GLU A 342 -22.13 -15.50 14.72
CA GLU A 342 -21.78 -16.08 13.43
C GLU A 342 -20.81 -15.10 12.75
N ARG A 343 -19.52 -15.31 12.98
CA ARG A 343 -18.52 -14.80 12.08
C ARG A 343 -18.98 -15.33 10.74
N ARG A 344 -19.19 -14.44 9.75
CA ARG A 344 -19.04 -14.89 8.36
C ARG A 344 -17.75 -15.67 8.41
N SER A 345 -17.82 -16.99 8.21
CA SER A 345 -16.61 -17.80 8.08
C SER A 345 -15.76 -16.97 7.14
N LEU A 346 -14.50 -16.70 7.53
CA LEU A 346 -13.51 -16.20 6.58
C LEU A 346 -13.72 -17.08 5.37
N ARG A 347 -14.38 -16.52 4.33
CA ARG A 347 -15.12 -17.31 3.32
C ARG A 347 -14.27 -18.52 3.08
N GLU A 348 -14.76 -19.71 3.47
CA GLU A 348 -13.95 -20.93 3.48
C GLU A 348 -13.01 -20.84 2.30
N ASP A 349 -11.71 -20.95 2.55
CA ASP A 349 -10.65 -20.63 1.61
C ASP A 349 -10.62 -21.58 0.40
N SER A 350 -11.78 -22.15 0.07
CA SER A 350 -12.19 -22.64 -1.23
C SER A 350 -11.39 -21.89 -2.31
N ALA A 351 -10.57 -22.70 -2.96
CA ALA A 351 -9.85 -22.33 -4.14
C ALA A 351 -10.89 -21.99 -5.21
N GLN A 352 -11.20 -20.69 -5.34
CA GLN A 352 -12.25 -20.20 -6.24
C GLN A 352 -11.72 -19.92 -7.65
N ALA A 353 -10.42 -19.65 -7.79
CA ALA A 353 -9.79 -19.26 -9.04
C ALA A 353 -8.29 -19.57 -9.01
N VAL A 354 -7.68 -19.91 -10.14
CA VAL A 354 -6.28 -20.39 -10.22
C VAL A 354 -5.29 -19.33 -9.75
N LEU A 355 -5.46 -18.09 -10.16
CA LEU A 355 -4.56 -16.98 -9.83
C LEU A 355 -4.96 -16.20 -8.56
N LYS A 356 -5.81 -16.78 -7.69
CA LYS A 356 -6.16 -16.17 -6.40
C LYS A 356 -4.87 -15.93 -5.59
N TYR A 357 -4.71 -14.73 -5.04
CA TYR A 357 -3.51 -14.25 -4.31
C TYR A 357 -2.26 -13.94 -5.15
N ILE A 358 -2.24 -14.30 -6.43
CA ILE A 358 -1.08 -14.08 -7.33
C ILE A 358 -1.36 -12.93 -8.29
N LEU A 359 -2.58 -12.86 -8.85
CA LEU A 359 -2.95 -11.85 -9.84
C LEU A 359 -2.99 -10.45 -9.23
N ARG A 360 -2.26 -9.52 -9.84
CA ARG A 360 -2.18 -8.11 -9.44
C ARG A 360 -2.56 -7.20 -10.59
N ASP A 361 -3.04 -6.01 -10.26
CA ASP A 361 -3.16 -4.90 -11.20
C ASP A 361 -2.13 -3.83 -10.80
N PRO A 362 -1.60 -2.99 -11.73
CA PRO A 362 -0.65 -1.94 -11.38
C PRO A 362 -1.13 -0.99 -10.27
N ALA A 363 -2.45 -0.82 -10.09
CA ALA A 363 -3.05 -0.01 -9.04
C ALA A 363 -3.31 -0.78 -7.73
N GLY A 364 -3.11 -2.11 -7.68
CA GLY A 364 -3.21 -2.88 -6.45
C GLY A 364 -3.58 -4.36 -6.62
N PRO A 365 -3.70 -5.11 -5.51
CA PRO A 365 -4.07 -6.53 -5.55
C PRO A 365 -5.52 -6.71 -6.04
N LEU A 366 -5.75 -7.82 -6.73
CA LEU A 366 -7.09 -8.25 -7.14
C LEU A 366 -7.63 -9.29 -6.17
N TYR A 367 -8.93 -9.21 -5.92
CA TYR A 367 -9.67 -10.13 -5.04
C TYR A 367 -10.60 -11.01 -5.86
N VAL A 368 -10.90 -12.22 -5.38
CA VAL A 368 -11.90 -13.08 -6.01
C VAL A 368 -13.25 -12.87 -5.33
N THR A 369 -14.29 -12.52 -6.11
CA THR A 369 -15.67 -12.44 -5.62
C THR A 369 -16.45 -13.71 -5.96
N ARG A 370 -17.58 -13.91 -5.25
CA ARG A 370 -18.63 -14.93 -5.51
C ARG A 370 -18.13 -16.37 -5.78
N PRO A 371 -18.35 -17.34 -4.87
CA PRO A 371 -17.93 -18.73 -5.07
C PRO A 371 -18.47 -19.38 -6.36
N GLU A 372 -19.71 -19.09 -6.75
CA GLU A 372 -20.39 -19.73 -7.89
C GLU A 372 -19.91 -19.21 -9.25
N GLN A 373 -19.50 -17.94 -9.30
CA GLN A 373 -19.05 -17.27 -10.52
C GLN A 373 -17.85 -16.39 -10.15
N PRO A 374 -16.66 -17.00 -10.01
CA PRO A 374 -15.49 -16.29 -9.55
C PRO A 374 -15.12 -15.17 -10.51
N GLU A 375 -14.97 -13.95 -9.97
CA GLU A 375 -14.50 -12.78 -10.71
C GLU A 375 -13.30 -12.17 -9.99
N TYR A 376 -12.24 -11.87 -10.73
CA TYR A 376 -11.17 -11.02 -10.25
C TYR A 376 -11.63 -9.58 -10.24
N VAL A 377 -11.64 -8.95 -9.07
CA VAL A 377 -12.09 -7.58 -8.88
C VAL A 377 -11.02 -6.71 -8.24
N ARG A 378 -10.92 -5.47 -8.73
CA ARG A 378 -10.20 -4.41 -8.05
C ARG A 378 -11.20 -3.61 -7.23
N GLN A 379 -11.00 -3.60 -5.93
CA GLN A 379 -11.73 -2.73 -5.02
C GLN A 379 -10.86 -1.51 -4.73
N THR A 380 -11.26 -0.35 -5.21
CA THR A 380 -10.61 0.91 -4.84
C THR A 380 -11.43 1.58 -3.76
N LEU A 381 -10.77 1.94 -2.66
CA LEU A 381 -11.28 3.01 -1.80
C LEU A 381 -11.17 4.29 -2.64
N ILE A 382 -12.29 4.89 -3.02
CA ILE A 382 -12.29 6.19 -3.69
C ILE A 382 -11.87 7.21 -2.63
N LYS A 383 -10.58 7.31 -2.35
CA LYS A 383 -10.03 8.35 -1.48
C LYS A 383 -9.75 9.64 -2.25
N ASP A 384 -9.54 9.54 -3.57
CA ASP A 384 -8.87 10.63 -4.31
C ASP A 384 -9.74 11.37 -5.33
N ARG A 385 -11.00 11.01 -5.56
CA ARG A 385 -11.80 11.64 -6.65
C ARG A 385 -13.18 12.18 -6.29
N ASP A 386 -13.71 11.92 -5.10
CA ASP A 386 -14.99 12.50 -4.70
C ASP A 386 -14.95 13.01 -3.25
N PRO A 387 -14.97 14.34 -3.01
CA PRO A 387 -15.07 14.89 -1.66
C PRO A 387 -16.36 14.48 -0.94
N GLN A 388 -17.33 13.85 -1.62
CA GLN A 388 -18.54 13.32 -0.98
C GLN A 388 -18.34 11.96 -0.28
N GLY A 389 -17.17 11.33 -0.44
CA GLY A 389 -16.71 10.18 0.34
C GLY A 389 -17.65 8.98 0.25
N LYS A 390 -17.57 8.20 -0.85
CA LYS A 390 -18.27 6.91 -0.92
C LYS A 390 -17.78 6.01 0.20
N LEU A 391 -18.69 5.59 1.07
CA LEU A 391 -18.39 4.77 2.26
C LEU A 391 -18.04 3.33 1.89
N LEU A 392 -18.52 2.90 0.73
CA LEU A 392 -18.40 1.54 0.24
C LEU A 392 -17.40 1.49 -0.91
N ARG A 393 -16.73 0.34 -0.99
CA ARG A 393 -15.72 0.09 -2.01
C ARG A 393 -16.40 -0.02 -3.36
N ASP A 394 -15.93 0.76 -4.33
CA ASP A 394 -16.37 0.63 -5.70
C ASP A 394 -15.54 -0.44 -6.41
N ILE A 395 -16.20 -1.22 -7.27
CA ILE A 395 -15.53 -2.23 -8.09
C ILE A 395 -15.12 -1.51 -9.38
N THR A 396 -13.86 -1.08 -9.45
CA THR A 396 -13.34 -0.34 -10.61
C THR A 396 -12.86 -1.23 -11.74
N PHE A 397 -12.67 -2.51 -11.46
CA PHE A 397 -12.31 -3.53 -12.43
C PHE A 397 -12.94 -4.85 -12.00
N ALA A 398 -13.52 -5.57 -12.97
CA ALA A 398 -14.04 -6.92 -12.77
C ALA A 398 -13.87 -7.72 -14.05
N ILE A 399 -13.39 -8.96 -13.91
CA ILE A 399 -13.32 -9.93 -14.99
C ILE A 399 -13.56 -11.33 -14.45
N ARG A 400 -14.31 -12.15 -15.18
CA ARG A 400 -14.56 -13.54 -14.81
C ARG A 400 -13.26 -14.32 -14.79
N ALA A 401 -13.03 -15.06 -13.71
CA ALA A 401 -11.76 -15.74 -13.47
C ALA A 401 -11.41 -16.73 -14.57
N HIS A 402 -12.36 -17.57 -15.02
CA HIS A 402 -12.12 -18.53 -16.10
C HIS A 402 -11.60 -17.89 -17.40
N LEU A 403 -11.95 -16.62 -17.69
CA LEU A 403 -11.47 -15.96 -18.90
C LEU A 403 -9.95 -15.73 -18.88
N ILE A 404 -9.35 -15.66 -17.69
CA ILE A 404 -7.90 -15.49 -17.49
C ILE A 404 -7.27 -16.83 -17.14
N ASP A 405 -7.87 -17.56 -16.20
CA ASP A 405 -7.36 -18.84 -15.71
C ASP A 405 -7.21 -19.85 -16.85
N ASP A 406 -8.18 -19.95 -17.76
CA ASP A 406 -8.10 -20.87 -18.89
C ASP A 406 -6.93 -20.49 -19.82
N ILE A 407 -6.74 -19.20 -20.13
CA ILE A 407 -5.63 -18.72 -20.97
C ILE A 407 -4.28 -19.03 -20.30
N PHE A 408 -4.18 -18.80 -19.00
CA PHE A 408 -2.98 -19.06 -18.21
C PHE A 408 -2.66 -20.56 -18.14
N LEU A 409 -3.65 -21.41 -17.86
CA LEU A 409 -3.48 -22.87 -17.81
C LEU A 409 -3.11 -23.46 -19.18
N GLU A 410 -3.73 -22.99 -20.27
CA GLU A 410 -3.36 -23.41 -21.62
C GLU A 410 -1.91 -23.02 -21.96
N ARG A 411 -1.43 -21.87 -21.48
CA ARG A 411 -0.02 -21.50 -21.64
C ARG A 411 0.91 -22.41 -20.87
N ILE A 412 0.55 -22.80 -19.65
CA ILE A 412 1.33 -23.78 -18.87
C ILE A 412 1.41 -25.12 -19.63
N LYS A 413 0.30 -25.61 -20.19
CA LYS A 413 0.31 -26.82 -21.04
C LYS A 413 1.24 -26.66 -22.24
N ALA A 414 1.18 -25.52 -22.92
CA ALA A 414 2.03 -25.25 -24.08
C ALA A 414 3.53 -25.23 -23.70
N LEU A 415 3.89 -24.64 -22.56
CA LEU A 415 5.26 -24.68 -22.04
C LEU A 415 5.71 -26.10 -21.69
N ALA A 416 4.84 -26.89 -21.06
CA ALA A 416 5.14 -28.29 -20.73
C ALA A 416 5.29 -29.19 -21.98
N ILE A 417 4.55 -28.91 -23.05
CA ILE A 417 4.71 -29.62 -24.33
C ILE A 417 6.03 -29.23 -25.00
N ALA A 418 6.43 -27.96 -24.88
CA ALA A 418 7.68 -27.45 -25.46
C ALA A 418 8.93 -27.91 -24.69
N ASP A 419 8.83 -28.04 -23.37
CA ASP A 419 9.90 -28.52 -22.48
C ASP A 419 9.46 -29.79 -21.74
N GLN A 420 9.86 -30.96 -22.25
CA GLN A 420 9.60 -32.26 -21.62
C GLN A 420 10.31 -32.41 -20.26
N HIS A 421 11.29 -31.54 -19.97
CA HIS A 421 12.09 -31.54 -18.74
C HIS A 421 11.63 -30.45 -17.75
N ILE A 422 10.45 -29.85 -17.95
CA ILE A 422 9.95 -28.72 -17.16
C ILE A 422 9.96 -28.98 -15.65
N ALA A 423 9.67 -30.21 -15.21
CA ALA A 423 9.70 -30.60 -13.80
C ALA A 423 11.12 -30.45 -13.21
N GLN A 424 12.14 -30.90 -13.94
CA GLN A 424 13.55 -30.81 -13.54
C GLN A 424 14.03 -29.35 -13.57
N THR A 425 13.59 -28.58 -14.56
CA THR A 425 13.85 -27.14 -14.67
C THR A 425 13.28 -26.38 -13.47
N ILE A 426 12.06 -26.71 -13.03
CA ILE A 426 11.42 -26.13 -11.84
C ILE A 426 12.18 -26.53 -10.58
N GLU A 427 12.50 -27.82 -10.43
CA GLU A 427 13.25 -28.33 -9.28
C GLU A 427 14.60 -27.62 -9.12
N ALA A 428 15.38 -27.52 -10.20
CA ALA A 428 16.65 -26.81 -10.21
C ALA A 428 16.49 -25.33 -9.86
N GLY A 429 15.41 -24.70 -10.33
CA GLY A 429 15.05 -23.32 -9.95
C GLY A 429 14.75 -23.16 -8.46
N ILE A 430 14.03 -24.12 -7.87
CA ILE A 430 13.73 -24.15 -6.42
C ILE A 430 15.03 -24.34 -5.63
N LEU A 431 15.90 -25.27 -6.03
CA LEU A 431 17.19 -25.50 -5.38
C LEU A 431 18.08 -24.25 -5.42
N SER A 432 18.15 -23.55 -6.56
CA SER A 432 18.92 -22.29 -6.65
C SER A 432 18.34 -21.17 -5.76
N LEU A 433 17.02 -21.12 -5.58
CA LEU A 433 16.39 -20.21 -4.62
C LEU A 433 16.68 -20.62 -3.18
N GLU A 434 16.67 -21.93 -2.87
CA GLU A 434 17.08 -22.44 -1.57
C GLU A 434 18.53 -22.05 -1.27
N GLU A 435 19.46 -22.19 -2.22
CA GLU A 435 20.86 -21.77 -2.05
C GLU A 435 20.99 -20.27 -1.74
N LYS A 436 20.29 -19.41 -2.49
CA LYS A 436 20.26 -17.96 -2.22
C LYS A 436 19.63 -17.65 -0.86
N HIS A 437 18.56 -18.34 -0.51
CA HIS A 437 17.93 -18.18 0.80
C HIS A 437 18.79 -18.72 1.92
N VAL A 438 19.61 -19.76 1.70
CA VAL A 438 20.61 -20.22 2.66
C VAL A 438 21.67 -19.15 2.86
N GLU A 439 22.17 -18.49 1.80
CA GLU A 439 23.10 -17.36 1.95
C GLU A 439 22.48 -16.19 2.74
N GLU A 440 21.23 -15.85 2.46
CA GLU A 440 20.48 -14.83 3.21
C GLU A 440 20.20 -15.27 4.66
N ALA A 441 19.86 -16.54 4.88
CA ALA A 441 19.60 -17.12 6.19
C ALA A 441 20.87 -17.21 7.04
N VAL A 442 22.02 -17.51 6.44
CA VAL A 442 23.33 -17.44 7.11
C VAL A 442 23.58 -16.01 7.64
N SER A 443 23.16 -14.97 6.89
CA SER A 443 23.20 -13.59 7.38
C SER A 443 22.28 -13.34 8.59
N ILE A 444 21.12 -14.01 8.64
CA ILE A 444 20.17 -13.93 9.76
C ILE A 444 20.71 -14.71 10.98
N ASP A 445 21.27 -15.90 10.76
CA ASP A 445 21.87 -16.74 11.80
C ASP A 445 23.07 -16.04 12.46
N ASP A 446 23.94 -15.40 11.68
CA ASP A 446 25.03 -14.59 12.21
C ASP A 446 24.52 -13.46 13.11
N GLN A 447 23.41 -12.82 12.73
CA GLN A 447 22.77 -11.79 13.54
C GLN A 447 22.16 -12.38 14.82
N LEU A 448 21.52 -13.56 14.75
CA LEU A 448 21.00 -14.27 15.91
C LEU A 448 22.11 -14.66 16.89
N VAL A 449 23.26 -15.12 16.39
CA VAL A 449 24.43 -15.44 17.22
C VAL A 449 24.93 -14.20 17.95
N GLN A 450 25.02 -13.05 17.27
CA GLN A 450 25.42 -11.79 17.91
C GLN A 450 24.43 -11.33 18.98
N VAL A 451 23.12 -11.34 18.68
CA VAL A 451 22.08 -10.96 19.64
C VAL A 451 22.08 -11.88 20.86
N ARG A 452 22.18 -13.20 20.66
CA ARG A 452 22.28 -14.18 21.77
C ARG A 452 23.53 -13.98 22.61
N LEU A 453 24.65 -13.65 21.98
CA LEU A 453 25.89 -13.34 22.70
C LEU A 453 25.74 -12.10 23.57
N GLU A 454 25.07 -11.06 23.06
CA GLU A 454 24.75 -9.86 23.83
C GLU A 454 23.79 -10.16 24.99
N ILE A 455 22.72 -10.92 24.77
CA ILE A 455 21.82 -11.39 25.85
C ILE A 455 22.63 -12.11 26.94
N LYS A 456 23.52 -13.02 26.55
CA LYS A 456 24.36 -13.77 27.50
C LYS A 456 25.30 -12.87 28.28
N LYS A 457 25.94 -11.89 27.63
CA LYS A 457 26.80 -10.89 28.28
C LYS A 457 26.01 -10.05 29.29
N THR A 458 24.82 -9.59 28.90
CA THR A 458 23.94 -8.78 29.75
C THR A 458 23.44 -9.58 30.96
N LEU A 459 23.06 -10.85 30.78
CA LEU A 459 22.67 -11.73 31.89
C LEU A 459 23.83 -12.02 32.84
N ALA A 460 25.03 -12.29 32.31
CA ALA A 460 26.21 -12.56 33.13
C ALA A 460 26.57 -11.32 33.98
N PHE A 461 26.52 -10.13 33.38
CA PHE A 461 26.73 -8.88 34.09
C PHE A 461 25.67 -8.65 35.17
N LEU A 462 24.39 -8.86 34.85
CA LEU A 462 23.29 -8.75 35.81
C LEU A 462 23.49 -9.70 36.98
N HIS A 463 23.85 -10.96 36.72
CA HIS A 463 24.07 -11.97 37.75
C HIS A 463 25.23 -11.59 38.69
N ASP A 464 26.35 -11.12 38.14
CA ASP A 464 27.53 -10.72 38.92
C ASP A 464 27.27 -9.48 39.79
N LYS A 465 26.49 -8.51 39.27
CA LYS A 465 26.29 -7.20 39.92
C LYS A 465 24.94 -7.03 40.61
N ILE A 466 24.10 -8.07 40.67
CA ILE A 466 22.68 -7.96 41.06
C ILE A 466 22.46 -7.35 42.45
N LEU A 467 23.39 -7.55 43.38
CA LEU A 467 23.28 -7.03 44.75
C LEU A 467 23.76 -5.58 44.87
N THR A 468 24.59 -5.13 43.94
CA THR A 468 25.17 -3.77 43.93
C THR A 468 24.39 -2.78 43.08
N LEU A 469 23.54 -3.28 42.18
CA LEU A 469 22.75 -2.43 41.27
C LEU A 469 21.55 -1.80 41.99
N THR A 470 21.36 -0.51 41.74
CA THR A 470 20.17 0.22 42.16
C THR A 470 18.92 -0.30 41.46
N PRO A 471 17.71 -0.08 42.03
CA PRO A 471 16.46 -0.48 41.37
C PRO A 471 16.28 0.10 39.97
N LYS A 472 16.81 1.31 39.73
CA LYS A 472 16.79 1.96 38.41
C LYS A 472 17.66 1.20 37.42
N GLU A 473 18.91 0.94 37.77
CA GLU A 473 19.85 0.20 36.89
C GLU A 473 19.33 -1.21 36.57
N LYS A 474 18.73 -1.90 37.54
CA LYS A 474 18.05 -3.19 37.30
C LYS A 474 16.91 -3.05 36.28
N GLY A 475 16.12 -2.00 36.39
CA GLY A 475 15.06 -1.68 35.42
C GLY A 475 15.61 -1.44 34.01
N ASP A 476 16.72 -0.71 33.89
CA ASP A 476 17.35 -0.39 32.61
C ASP A 476 17.93 -1.64 31.94
N TYR A 477 18.61 -2.52 32.70
CA TYR A 477 19.08 -3.80 32.17
C TYR A 477 17.96 -4.77 31.80
N ASN A 478 16.86 -4.80 32.55
CA ASN A 478 15.70 -5.62 32.20
C ASN A 478 15.02 -5.15 30.91
N LYS A 479 14.95 -3.83 30.67
CA LYS A 479 14.49 -3.26 29.40
C LYS A 479 15.41 -3.64 28.25
N SER A 480 16.72 -3.51 28.45
CA SER A 480 17.72 -3.94 27.47
C SER A 480 17.61 -5.44 27.14
N LEU A 481 17.33 -6.27 28.14
CA LEU A 481 17.11 -7.69 27.92
C LEU A 481 15.82 -7.96 27.13
N ALA A 482 14.76 -7.19 27.40
CA ALA A 482 13.49 -7.31 26.70
C ALA A 482 13.64 -6.92 25.21
N GLY A 483 14.29 -5.79 24.90
CA GLY A 483 14.48 -5.38 23.50
C GLY A 483 15.41 -6.31 22.71
N LEU A 484 16.45 -6.87 23.34
CA LEU A 484 17.27 -7.92 22.71
C LEU A 484 16.45 -9.20 22.43
N ARG A 485 15.53 -9.58 23.32
CA ARG A 485 14.64 -10.73 23.11
C ARG A 485 13.59 -10.46 22.03
N ASP A 486 13.05 -9.25 21.95
CA ASP A 486 12.13 -8.86 20.87
C ASP A 486 12.86 -8.89 19.52
N GLN A 487 14.12 -8.43 19.48
CA GLN A 487 14.96 -8.51 18.29
C GLN A 487 15.30 -9.96 17.91
N GLU A 488 15.60 -10.82 18.89
CA GLU A 488 15.76 -12.27 18.68
C GLU A 488 14.48 -12.86 18.08
N GLN A 489 13.31 -12.51 18.61
CA GLN A 489 12.02 -12.99 18.11
C GLN A 489 11.73 -12.52 16.68
N GLN A 490 11.99 -11.25 16.34
CA GLN A 490 11.83 -10.74 14.98
C GLN A 490 12.76 -11.42 13.98
N LEU A 491 14.00 -11.72 14.39
CA LEU A 491 14.95 -12.47 13.56
C LEU A 491 14.49 -13.92 13.37
N LEU A 492 13.90 -14.55 14.39
CA LEU A 492 13.28 -15.86 14.28
C LEU A 492 12.06 -15.84 13.35
N GLU A 493 11.20 -14.83 13.42
CA GLU A 493 10.05 -14.67 12.51
C GLU A 493 10.49 -14.42 11.06
N ALA A 494 11.53 -13.61 10.85
CA ALA A 494 12.12 -13.40 9.53
C ALA A 494 12.81 -14.66 9.01
N GLN A 495 13.44 -15.44 9.89
CA GLN A 495 13.99 -16.76 9.57
C GLN A 495 12.87 -17.71 9.17
N GLU A 496 11.76 -17.78 9.90
CA GLU A 496 10.58 -18.60 9.55
C GLU A 496 9.97 -18.18 8.20
N GLN A 497 9.90 -16.89 7.91
CA GLN A 497 9.43 -16.36 6.62
C GLN A 497 10.40 -16.64 5.47
N ALA A 498 11.72 -16.59 5.74
CA ALA A 498 12.77 -16.93 4.78
C ALA A 498 12.88 -18.45 4.58
N THR A 499 12.47 -19.24 5.57
CA THR A 499 12.33 -20.69 5.46
C THR A 499 11.07 -20.98 4.65
N GLN A 500 11.15 -20.83 3.32
CA GLN A 500 10.14 -21.29 2.36
C GLN A 500 10.07 -22.82 2.34
N THR A 501 9.74 -23.44 3.47
CA THR A 501 9.45 -24.88 3.58
C THR A 501 8.27 -25.27 2.68
N ASP A 502 7.43 -24.31 2.29
CA ASP A 502 6.26 -24.52 1.46
C ASP A 502 6.58 -24.85 -0.01
N LEU A 503 7.64 -24.32 -0.63
CA LEU A 503 7.85 -24.54 -2.08
C LEU A 503 8.30 -25.97 -2.40
N LYS A 504 9.23 -26.51 -1.61
CA LYS A 504 9.68 -27.89 -1.77
C LYS A 504 8.57 -28.88 -1.46
N LYS A 505 7.77 -28.59 -0.43
CA LYS A 505 6.59 -29.38 -0.09
C LYS A 505 5.54 -29.31 -1.19
N ASP A 506 5.23 -28.12 -1.70
CA ASP A 506 4.31 -27.94 -2.83
C ASP A 506 4.83 -28.62 -4.11
N PHE A 507 6.15 -28.61 -4.36
CA PHE A 507 6.77 -29.36 -5.45
C PHE A 507 6.55 -30.87 -5.28
N GLN A 508 6.86 -31.42 -4.11
CA GLN A 508 6.66 -32.85 -3.80
C GLN A 508 5.17 -33.25 -3.92
N GLU A 509 4.25 -32.41 -3.46
CA GLU A 509 2.80 -32.66 -3.58
C GLU A 509 2.28 -32.57 -5.04
N LEU A 510 3.06 -31.97 -5.95
CA LEU A 510 2.72 -31.77 -7.35
C LEU A 510 3.62 -32.56 -8.30
N GLU A 511 4.47 -33.45 -7.82
CA GLU A 511 5.45 -34.19 -8.64
C GLU A 511 4.77 -34.99 -9.75
N ASP A 512 3.67 -35.68 -9.43
CA ASP A 512 2.81 -36.40 -10.38
C ASP A 512 2.23 -35.48 -11.46
N LEU A 513 1.76 -34.30 -11.06
CA LEU A 513 1.20 -33.29 -11.97
C LEU A 513 2.27 -32.67 -12.87
N LEU A 514 3.45 -32.40 -12.32
CA LEU A 514 4.59 -31.81 -13.05
C LEU A 514 5.16 -32.79 -14.07
N ALA A 515 5.09 -34.10 -13.80
CA ALA A 515 5.54 -35.15 -14.72
C ALA A 515 4.68 -35.27 -15.98
N ASP A 516 3.37 -34.95 -15.90
CA ASP A 516 2.46 -34.95 -17.05
C ASP A 516 1.40 -33.83 -16.90
N ILE A 517 1.86 -32.59 -17.05
CA ILE A 517 0.99 -31.42 -16.98
C ILE A 517 -0.14 -31.50 -18.01
N PRO A 518 0.09 -31.78 -19.32
CA PRO A 518 -0.98 -31.79 -20.31
C PRO A 518 -2.06 -32.84 -20.02
N GLY A 519 -1.70 -34.03 -19.53
CA GLY A 519 -2.64 -35.11 -19.24
C GLY A 519 -3.41 -34.94 -17.94
N GLN A 520 -2.80 -34.34 -16.90
CA GLN A 520 -3.37 -34.31 -15.56
C GLN A 520 -4.02 -32.96 -15.17
N LEU A 521 -3.63 -31.85 -15.79
CA LEU A 521 -4.02 -30.51 -15.35
C LEU A 521 -5.55 -30.30 -15.39
N ASP A 522 -6.25 -30.82 -16.39
CA ASP A 522 -7.70 -30.60 -16.53
C ASP A 522 -8.51 -31.27 -15.43
N GLY A 523 -8.13 -32.49 -15.02
CA GLY A 523 -8.78 -33.26 -13.95
C GLY A 523 -8.35 -32.86 -12.53
N CYS A 524 -7.38 -31.96 -12.42
CA CYS A 524 -6.78 -31.58 -11.14
C CYS A 524 -7.70 -30.65 -10.31
N THR A 525 -7.66 -30.79 -8.99
CA THR A 525 -8.44 -29.93 -8.08
C THR A 525 -7.97 -28.47 -8.16
N MET A 526 -8.88 -27.52 -7.89
CA MET A 526 -8.55 -26.09 -7.96
C MET A 526 -7.43 -25.70 -6.96
N VAL A 527 -7.38 -26.34 -5.79
CA VAL A 527 -6.31 -26.13 -4.81
C VAL A 527 -4.94 -26.50 -5.40
N ARG A 528 -4.84 -27.66 -6.06
CA ARG A 528 -3.61 -28.10 -6.70
C ARG A 528 -3.23 -27.18 -7.89
N LYS A 529 -4.21 -26.70 -8.67
CA LYS A 529 -3.97 -25.69 -9.73
C LYS A 529 -3.39 -24.37 -9.17
N GLN A 530 -3.92 -23.89 -8.04
CA GLN A 530 -3.39 -22.71 -7.35
C GLN A 530 -1.96 -22.92 -6.84
N LYS A 531 -1.69 -24.08 -6.22
CA LYS A 531 -0.34 -24.44 -5.78
C LYS A 531 0.64 -24.49 -6.95
N LEU A 532 0.24 -25.10 -8.06
CA LEU A 532 1.03 -25.14 -9.28
C LEU A 532 1.33 -23.71 -9.78
N ALA A 533 0.32 -22.85 -9.87
CA ALA A 533 0.50 -21.46 -10.28
C ALA A 533 1.47 -20.71 -9.34
N LYS A 534 1.34 -20.87 -8.02
CA LYS A 534 2.24 -20.27 -7.02
C LYS A 534 3.67 -20.80 -7.11
N LEU A 535 3.83 -22.08 -7.47
CA LEU A 535 5.12 -22.73 -7.60
C LEU A 535 5.91 -22.21 -8.80
N ILE A 536 5.25 -22.05 -9.95
CA ILE A 536 5.91 -21.76 -11.23
C ILE A 536 5.93 -20.29 -11.63
N THR A 537 5.19 -19.42 -10.92
CA THR A 537 5.17 -17.97 -11.21
C THR A 537 5.82 -17.16 -10.10
N GLU A 538 6.53 -16.11 -10.48
CA GLU A 538 7.02 -15.08 -9.57
C GLU A 538 5.94 -14.01 -9.36
N SER A 539 5.34 -13.54 -10.46
CA SER A 539 4.22 -12.61 -10.41
C SER A 539 3.36 -12.70 -11.67
N VAL A 540 2.08 -12.35 -11.53
CA VAL A 540 1.15 -12.23 -12.65
C VAL A 540 0.44 -10.89 -12.54
N THR A 541 0.55 -10.05 -13.57
CA THR A 541 -0.11 -8.75 -13.61
C THR A 541 -1.13 -8.69 -14.73
N ILE A 542 -2.24 -7.98 -14.50
CA ILE A 542 -3.22 -7.66 -15.52
C ILE A 542 -3.52 -6.17 -15.51
N GLU A 543 -3.62 -5.59 -16.70
CA GLU A 543 -3.94 -4.18 -16.87
C GLU A 543 -4.96 -3.97 -18.00
N GLU A 544 -5.70 -2.86 -17.92
CA GLU A 544 -6.61 -2.43 -18.99
C GLU A 544 -5.83 -1.59 -20.00
N VAL A 545 -5.64 -2.11 -21.23
CA VAL A 545 -4.95 -1.38 -22.32
C VAL A 545 -5.93 -0.53 -23.12
N SER A 546 -7.14 -1.05 -23.33
CA SER A 546 -8.25 -0.33 -23.95
C SER A 546 -9.58 -0.71 -23.30
N VAL A 547 -10.68 -0.24 -23.89
CA VAL A 547 -12.03 -0.58 -23.44
C VAL A 547 -12.26 -2.10 -23.44
N HIS A 548 -11.76 -2.85 -24.44
CA HIS A 548 -11.95 -4.29 -24.54
C HIS A 548 -10.66 -5.12 -24.41
N TRP A 549 -9.48 -4.55 -24.61
CA TRP A 549 -8.22 -5.27 -24.46
C TRP A 549 -7.64 -5.16 -23.05
N LEU A 550 -7.30 -6.32 -22.49
CA LEU A 550 -6.51 -6.44 -21.27
C LEU A 550 -5.14 -7.00 -21.61
N ARG A 551 -4.10 -6.55 -20.93
CA ARG A 551 -2.75 -7.15 -21.03
C ARG A 551 -2.47 -7.95 -19.78
N LEU A 552 -2.32 -9.25 -19.94
CA LEU A 552 -1.84 -10.17 -18.91
C LEU A 552 -0.34 -10.37 -19.09
N THR A 553 0.46 -10.09 -18.07
CA THR A 553 1.89 -10.32 -18.06
C THR A 553 2.22 -11.35 -17.00
N VAL A 554 2.89 -12.44 -17.40
CA VAL A 554 3.31 -13.52 -16.51
C VAL A 554 4.82 -13.50 -16.40
N LEU A 555 5.32 -13.28 -15.18
CA LEU A 555 6.72 -13.47 -14.85
C LEU A 555 6.88 -14.88 -14.25
N TRP A 556 7.51 -15.76 -15.01
CA TRP A 556 7.75 -17.15 -14.60
C TRP A 556 8.91 -17.23 -13.60
N ARG A 557 8.84 -18.22 -12.71
CA ARG A 557 9.90 -18.47 -11.73
C ARG A 557 11.00 -19.34 -12.35
N GLY A 558 12.26 -18.98 -12.07
CA GLY A 558 13.42 -19.76 -12.49
C GLY A 558 13.64 -19.74 -14.02
N PRO A 559 14.34 -20.74 -14.57
CA PRO A 559 14.69 -20.77 -16.00
C PRO A 559 13.54 -21.20 -16.93
N LEU A 560 12.31 -21.33 -16.42
CA LEU A 560 11.11 -21.64 -17.22
C LEU A 560 10.95 -20.68 -18.41
N ALA A 561 11.21 -19.40 -18.18
CA ALA A 561 11.33 -18.41 -19.23
C ALA A 561 12.23 -17.27 -18.78
N ASN A 562 13.24 -16.94 -19.60
CA ASN A 562 14.14 -15.82 -19.34
C ASN A 562 13.48 -14.44 -19.50
N ARG A 563 12.21 -14.40 -19.91
CA ARG A 563 11.45 -13.18 -20.20
C ARG A 563 10.00 -13.33 -19.73
N PRO A 564 9.32 -12.23 -19.40
CA PRO A 564 7.89 -12.25 -19.13
C PRO A 564 7.11 -12.65 -20.40
N ASP A 565 6.12 -13.52 -20.24
CA ASP A 565 5.13 -13.75 -21.30
C ASP A 565 4.05 -12.68 -21.22
N VAL A 566 3.62 -12.17 -22.39
CA VAL A 566 2.57 -11.15 -22.49
C VAL A 566 1.42 -11.68 -23.34
N CYS A 567 0.19 -11.57 -22.84
CA CYS A 567 -1.03 -11.95 -23.56
C CYS A 567 -1.99 -10.77 -23.64
N LEU A 568 -2.52 -10.50 -24.83
CA LEU A 568 -3.68 -9.63 -25.02
C LEU A 568 -4.96 -10.45 -24.90
N ILE A 569 -5.83 -10.09 -23.96
CA ILE A 569 -7.10 -10.76 -23.70
C ILE A 569 -8.24 -9.85 -24.13
N TRP A 570 -9.11 -10.35 -25.02
CA TRP A 570 -10.32 -9.64 -25.44
C TRP A 570 -11.46 -9.96 -24.47
N ARG A 571 -12.04 -8.93 -23.84
CA ARG A 571 -13.34 -9.04 -23.16
C ARG A 571 -14.46 -8.60 -24.09
N GLN A 572 -15.49 -9.42 -24.24
CA GLN A 572 -16.63 -9.09 -25.12
C GLN A 572 -17.40 -7.83 -24.70
N ARG A 573 -17.46 -7.58 -23.39
CA ARG A 573 -18.07 -6.39 -22.83
C ARG A 573 -16.96 -5.47 -22.38
N GLY A 574 -16.91 -4.30 -22.99
CA GLY A 574 -15.98 -3.25 -22.61
C GLY A 574 -16.13 -2.83 -21.16
N LYS A 575 -15.16 -2.05 -20.68
CA LYS A 575 -15.32 -1.31 -19.42
C LYS A 575 -16.64 -0.54 -19.46
N ARG A 576 -17.36 -0.49 -18.34
CA ARG A 576 -18.43 0.49 -18.20
C ARG A 576 -17.79 1.86 -18.39
N SER A 577 -18.16 2.53 -19.47
CA SER A 577 -17.58 3.81 -19.79
C SER A 577 -17.91 4.83 -18.71
N GLU A 578 -17.08 5.86 -18.60
CA GLU A 578 -17.39 7.03 -17.79
C GLU A 578 -18.72 7.66 -18.26
N ASP A 579 -19.30 8.50 -17.42
CA ASP A 579 -20.50 9.23 -17.80
C ASP A 579 -20.22 10.11 -19.03
N TRP A 580 -21.25 10.41 -19.82
CA TRP A 580 -21.13 11.28 -20.99
C TRP A 580 -20.89 12.71 -20.54
N THR A 581 -19.88 13.37 -21.11
CA THR A 581 -19.63 14.80 -20.82
C THR A 581 -20.51 15.69 -21.69
N THR A 582 -20.66 16.96 -21.26
CA THR A 582 -21.42 17.96 -22.03
C THR A 582 -20.78 18.20 -23.40
N GLU A 583 -19.45 18.20 -23.46
CA GLU A 583 -18.69 18.38 -24.70
C GLU A 583 -18.91 17.22 -25.68
N GLU A 584 -18.95 15.98 -25.18
CA GLU A 584 -19.28 14.81 -26.00
C GLU A 584 -20.72 14.90 -26.53
N ASP A 585 -21.68 15.32 -25.71
CA ASP A 585 -23.08 15.50 -26.11
C ASP A 585 -23.24 16.58 -27.18
N GLU A 586 -22.55 17.71 -27.04
CA GLU A 586 -22.53 18.79 -28.02
C GLU A 586 -21.92 18.31 -29.33
N TYR A 587 -20.81 17.58 -29.27
CA TYR A 587 -20.17 16.99 -30.45
C TYR A 587 -21.10 16.00 -31.17
N ILE A 588 -21.79 15.13 -30.42
CA ILE A 588 -22.77 14.18 -30.99
C ILE A 588 -23.93 14.94 -31.65
N LYS A 589 -24.49 15.98 -31.01
CA LYS A 589 -25.57 16.78 -31.61
C LYS A 589 -25.16 17.43 -32.92
N ALA A 590 -23.94 17.95 -32.99
CA ALA A 590 -23.42 18.62 -34.16
C ALA A 590 -23.07 17.63 -35.29
N SER A 591 -22.42 16.51 -34.96
CA SER A 591 -21.75 15.66 -35.97
C SER A 591 -22.48 14.36 -36.29
N TYR A 592 -23.42 13.89 -35.44
CA TYR A 592 -24.09 12.62 -35.66
C TYR A 592 -25.05 12.56 -36.87
N PRO A 593 -25.78 13.64 -37.23
CA PRO A 593 -26.70 13.60 -38.36
C PRO A 593 -26.03 13.23 -39.69
N ASP A 594 -24.88 13.82 -39.99
CA ASP A 594 -24.21 13.78 -41.29
C ASP A 594 -22.75 13.28 -41.24
N GLY A 595 -22.11 13.30 -40.08
CA GLY A 595 -20.72 12.90 -39.90
C GLY A 595 -20.45 11.43 -40.19
N ASP A 596 -19.29 11.16 -40.81
CA ASP A 596 -18.82 9.81 -41.06
C ASP A 596 -18.55 9.05 -39.76
N LYS A 597 -18.85 7.74 -39.76
CA LYS A 597 -18.74 6.91 -38.57
C LYS A 597 -17.28 6.79 -38.08
N LEU A 598 -16.29 6.72 -38.96
CA LEU A 598 -14.88 6.67 -38.54
C LEU A 598 -14.47 8.00 -37.92
N MET A 599 -14.83 9.13 -38.56
CA MET A 599 -14.56 10.46 -38.02
C MET A 599 -15.12 10.65 -36.60
N MET A 600 -16.37 10.21 -36.37
CA MET A 600 -16.98 10.29 -35.04
C MET A 600 -16.27 9.42 -34.00
N LEU A 601 -15.87 8.21 -34.40
CA LEU A 601 -15.14 7.28 -33.54
C LEU A 601 -13.74 7.82 -33.20
N GLU A 602 -13.06 8.49 -34.14
CA GLU A 602 -11.76 9.12 -33.89
C GLU A 602 -11.86 10.32 -32.93
N ALA A 603 -12.97 11.06 -33.00
CA ALA A 603 -13.24 12.15 -32.06
C ALA A 603 -13.64 11.65 -30.65
N LEU A 604 -14.22 10.45 -30.56
CA LEU A 604 -14.66 9.83 -29.31
C LEU A 604 -14.00 8.45 -29.13
N PRO A 605 -12.67 8.40 -28.95
CA PRO A 605 -11.88 7.18 -29.16
C PRO A 605 -12.19 6.05 -28.15
N SER A 606 -12.72 6.39 -26.98
CA SER A 606 -13.13 5.46 -25.91
C SER A 606 -14.61 5.03 -26.02
N ARG A 607 -15.36 5.54 -26.99
CA ARG A 607 -16.79 5.25 -27.18
C ARG A 607 -16.98 4.33 -28.39
N SER A 608 -17.71 3.24 -28.21
CA SER A 608 -18.09 2.38 -29.35
C SER A 608 -19.21 3.03 -30.16
N TRP A 609 -19.38 2.60 -31.41
CA TRP A 609 -20.43 3.12 -32.28
C TRP A 609 -21.83 2.91 -31.68
N ASN A 610 -22.07 1.74 -31.09
CA ASN A 610 -23.33 1.43 -30.42
C ASN A 610 -23.59 2.39 -29.25
N MET A 611 -22.56 2.75 -28.46
CA MET A 611 -22.71 3.72 -27.38
C MET A 611 -23.07 5.12 -27.92
N ILE A 612 -22.38 5.58 -28.96
CA ILE A 612 -22.67 6.87 -29.62
C ILE A 612 -24.10 6.87 -30.17
N TYR A 613 -24.51 5.79 -30.85
CA TYR A 613 -25.87 5.61 -31.36
C TYR A 613 -26.93 5.71 -30.25
N GLN A 614 -26.75 4.97 -29.15
CA GLN A 614 -27.68 5.00 -28.02
C GLN A 614 -27.73 6.39 -27.37
N ARG A 615 -26.59 7.08 -27.27
CA ARG A 615 -26.55 8.43 -26.73
C ARG A 615 -27.24 9.44 -27.64
N ALA A 616 -27.00 9.38 -28.95
CA ALA A 616 -27.68 10.23 -29.92
C ALA A 616 -29.21 10.04 -29.89
N LEU A 617 -29.67 8.80 -29.74
CA LEU A 617 -31.10 8.49 -29.55
C LEU A 617 -31.65 9.15 -28.28
N ALA A 618 -30.94 9.06 -27.16
CA ALA A 618 -31.31 9.73 -25.91
C ALA A 618 -31.33 11.26 -26.01
N LEU A 619 -30.47 11.84 -26.86
CA LEU A 619 -30.42 13.28 -27.16
C LEU A 619 -31.46 13.72 -28.21
N GLY A 620 -32.23 12.80 -28.78
CA GLY A 620 -33.22 13.09 -29.82
C GLY A 620 -32.63 13.39 -31.21
N VAL A 621 -31.37 13.04 -31.44
CA VAL A 621 -30.65 13.31 -32.70
C VAL A 621 -30.79 12.11 -33.65
N ARG A 622 -31.21 12.36 -34.89
CA ARG A 622 -31.37 11.31 -35.91
C ARG A 622 -30.26 11.39 -36.95
N ARG A 623 -29.81 10.23 -37.41
CA ARG A 623 -28.83 10.11 -38.49
C ARG A 623 -29.51 10.27 -39.85
N LEU A 624 -28.96 11.12 -40.71
CA LEU A 624 -29.46 11.43 -42.06
C LEU A 624 -28.70 10.65 -43.15
N VAL A 625 -27.50 10.16 -42.84
CA VAL A 625 -26.62 9.46 -43.79
C VAL A 625 -26.47 7.99 -43.43
N ASN A 626 -26.66 7.10 -44.41
CA ASN A 626 -26.35 5.68 -44.26
C ASN A 626 -24.92 5.41 -44.73
N THR A 627 -24.01 5.13 -43.79
CA THR A 627 -22.60 4.84 -44.06
C THR A 627 -22.36 3.34 -43.91
N LEU A 628 -21.96 2.69 -45.00
CA LEU A 628 -21.57 1.27 -45.02
C LEU A 628 -20.12 1.13 -44.51
N ASN A 629 -19.91 1.29 -43.20
CA ASN A 629 -18.58 1.11 -42.61
C ASN A 629 -18.45 -0.27 -41.95
N THR A 630 -17.30 -0.92 -42.20
CA THR A 630 -16.96 -2.30 -41.79
C THR A 630 -16.64 -2.46 -40.30
N ILE A 631 -16.47 -1.37 -39.54
CA ILE A 631 -16.12 -1.42 -38.11
C ILE A 631 -17.28 -2.03 -37.29
N PRO A 632 -17.05 -3.09 -36.50
CA PRO A 632 -18.08 -3.67 -35.65
C PRO A 632 -18.66 -2.64 -34.67
N GLN A 633 -19.96 -2.75 -34.36
CA GLN A 633 -20.66 -1.71 -33.60
C GLN A 633 -20.16 -1.53 -32.15
N ASN A 634 -19.56 -2.58 -31.57
CA ASN A 634 -19.12 -2.59 -30.17
C ASN A 634 -17.61 -2.33 -30.00
N VAL A 635 -16.90 -1.97 -31.07
CA VAL A 635 -15.43 -1.73 -31.04
C VAL A 635 -15.16 -0.22 -30.97
N THR A 636 -14.13 0.17 -30.22
CA THR A 636 -13.68 1.57 -30.11
C THR A 636 -12.40 1.81 -30.92
N ILE A 637 -12.02 3.08 -31.13
CA ILE A 637 -10.73 3.40 -31.78
C ILE A 637 -9.56 3.03 -30.89
N GLU A 638 -9.70 3.20 -29.57
CA GLU A 638 -8.68 2.73 -28.63
C GLU A 638 -8.41 1.24 -28.81
N ASP A 639 -9.44 0.41 -29.02
CA ASP A 639 -9.25 -1.03 -29.25
C ASP A 639 -8.46 -1.32 -30.54
N LEU A 640 -8.71 -0.56 -31.60
CA LEU A 640 -8.02 -0.70 -32.88
C LEU A 640 -6.56 -0.22 -32.81
N ASN A 641 -6.28 0.75 -31.94
CA ASN A 641 -4.94 1.31 -31.78
C ASN A 641 -4.04 0.48 -30.83
N VAL A 642 -4.57 -0.52 -30.13
CA VAL A 642 -3.76 -1.44 -29.30
C VAL A 642 -2.75 -2.20 -30.14
N ILE A 643 -3.13 -2.55 -31.38
CA ILE A 643 -2.28 -3.26 -32.33
C ILE A 643 -1.92 -2.26 -33.44
N PRO A 644 -0.62 -2.01 -33.72
CA PRO A 644 -0.21 -0.99 -34.68
C PRO A 644 -0.81 -1.16 -36.09
N ASP A 645 -1.01 -2.41 -36.51
CA ASP A 645 -1.68 -2.76 -37.76
C ASP A 645 -3.20 -2.85 -37.54
N ARG A 646 -3.94 -1.90 -38.11
CA ARG A 646 -5.40 -1.81 -37.99
C ARG A 646 -6.14 -2.96 -38.67
N GLU A 647 -5.62 -3.50 -39.78
CA GLU A 647 -6.26 -4.62 -40.48
C GLU A 647 -6.15 -5.89 -39.62
N MET A 648 -4.96 -6.15 -39.10
CA MET A 648 -4.72 -7.23 -38.15
C MET A 648 -5.57 -7.06 -36.88
N ALA A 649 -5.67 -5.85 -36.33
CA ALA A 649 -6.54 -5.58 -35.18
C ALA A 649 -8.00 -5.97 -35.47
N MET A 650 -8.51 -5.59 -36.63
CA MET A 650 -9.87 -5.89 -37.08
C MET A 650 -10.09 -7.40 -37.27
N GLU A 651 -9.14 -8.12 -37.86
CA GLU A 651 -9.19 -9.58 -38.01
C GLU A 651 -9.25 -10.29 -36.65
N LEU A 652 -8.37 -9.91 -35.73
CA LEU A 652 -8.29 -10.49 -34.40
C LEU A 652 -9.56 -10.22 -33.58
N ILE A 653 -10.12 -9.02 -33.70
CA ILE A 653 -11.39 -8.67 -33.06
C ILE A 653 -12.55 -9.45 -33.68
N ALA A 654 -12.58 -9.59 -35.00
CA ALA A 654 -13.60 -10.39 -35.68
C ALA A 654 -13.54 -11.85 -35.23
N GLU A 655 -12.33 -12.40 -35.07
CA GLU A 655 -12.13 -13.75 -34.55
C GLU A 655 -12.56 -13.89 -33.08
N ALA A 656 -12.20 -12.90 -32.24
CA ALA A 656 -12.65 -12.83 -30.85
C ALA A 656 -14.18 -12.82 -30.73
N ALA A 657 -14.85 -12.05 -31.60
CA ALA A 657 -16.31 -11.93 -31.63
C ALA A 657 -17.00 -13.25 -31.97
N LYS A 658 -16.43 -14.08 -32.85
CA LYS A 658 -16.97 -15.41 -33.20
C LYS A 658 -16.99 -16.37 -32.01
N ARG A 659 -16.08 -16.21 -31.04
CA ARG A 659 -15.93 -17.14 -29.91
C ARG A 659 -16.96 -16.97 -28.80
N GLY A 660 -17.80 -15.93 -28.86
CA GLY A 660 -18.83 -15.71 -27.84
C GLY A 660 -18.22 -15.52 -26.44
N ASN A 661 -18.86 -16.08 -25.42
CA ASN A 661 -18.43 -15.95 -24.02
C ASN A 661 -17.14 -16.73 -23.67
N ARG A 662 -16.44 -17.33 -24.63
CA ARG A 662 -15.17 -18.02 -24.39
C ARG A 662 -14.02 -17.01 -24.31
N SER A 663 -12.97 -17.38 -23.59
CA SER A 663 -11.73 -16.61 -23.56
C SER A 663 -11.13 -16.50 -24.98
N TYR A 664 -10.67 -15.30 -25.31
CA TYR A 664 -9.84 -15.07 -26.48
C TYR A 664 -8.59 -14.32 -26.04
N GLY A 665 -7.46 -15.03 -26.07
CA GLY A 665 -6.14 -14.54 -25.71
C GLY A 665 -5.17 -14.70 -26.86
N ILE A 666 -4.32 -13.70 -27.07
CA ILE A 666 -3.25 -13.72 -28.05
C ILE A 666 -1.94 -13.53 -27.30
N TRP A 667 -1.11 -14.58 -27.28
CA TRP A 667 0.23 -14.50 -26.72
C TRP A 667 1.17 -13.76 -27.68
N LEU A 668 1.76 -12.68 -27.19
CA LEU A 668 2.78 -11.90 -27.88
C LEU A 668 4.13 -12.50 -27.53
N TYR A 669 4.79 -13.17 -28.48
CA TYR A 669 6.09 -13.77 -28.24
C TYR A 669 7.20 -12.72 -28.30
N SER A 670 7.82 -12.42 -27.15
CA SER A 670 9.15 -11.84 -26.84
C SER A 670 9.79 -10.71 -27.66
N ALA A 671 9.18 -10.28 -28.74
CA ALA A 671 9.51 -9.11 -29.50
C ALA A 671 8.40 -8.12 -29.10
N GLY A 672 8.73 -6.91 -28.64
CA GLY A 672 7.73 -5.98 -28.09
C GLY A 672 6.56 -5.74 -29.06
N LEU A 673 5.49 -5.06 -28.65
CA LEU A 673 4.34 -4.77 -29.54
C LEU A 673 4.75 -4.23 -30.94
N ALA A 674 5.87 -3.49 -31.00
CA ALA A 674 6.50 -3.03 -32.24
C ALA A 674 7.15 -4.17 -33.06
N ASP A 675 7.90 -5.05 -32.43
CA ASP A 675 8.56 -6.18 -33.11
C ASP A 675 7.55 -7.29 -33.47
N PHE A 676 6.47 -7.47 -32.68
CA PHE A 676 5.34 -8.36 -32.98
C PHE A 676 4.66 -7.95 -34.30
N ALA A 677 4.42 -6.65 -34.50
CA ALA A 677 3.86 -6.14 -35.76
C ALA A 677 4.78 -6.46 -36.95
N GLN A 678 6.11 -6.40 -36.75
CA GLN A 678 7.10 -6.74 -37.77
C GLN A 678 7.14 -8.25 -38.07
N GLU A 679 7.04 -9.10 -37.05
CA GLU A 679 7.09 -10.56 -37.19
C GLU A 679 5.82 -11.13 -37.85
N VAL A 680 4.65 -10.57 -37.53
CA VAL A 680 3.37 -10.93 -38.18
C VAL A 680 3.38 -10.51 -39.66
N GLY A 681 3.92 -9.34 -39.99
CA GLY A 681 4.10 -8.89 -41.38
C GLY A 681 5.02 -9.82 -42.20
N GLN A 682 6.03 -10.42 -41.58
CA GLN A 682 6.93 -11.38 -42.26
C GLN A 682 6.31 -12.77 -42.43
N ARG A 683 5.44 -13.21 -41.51
CA ARG A 683 4.78 -14.53 -41.59
C ARG A 683 3.68 -14.58 -42.65
N ASN A 684 3.08 -13.44 -43.02
CA ASN A 684 2.09 -13.37 -44.10
C ASN A 684 2.63 -13.63 -45.52
N ILE A 685 3.96 -13.75 -45.70
CA ILE A 685 4.56 -14.13 -46.98
C ILE A 685 4.67 -15.67 -47.14
N ASN A 686 4.56 -16.45 -46.05
CA ASN A 686 4.83 -17.90 -46.03
C ASN A 686 3.68 -18.75 -45.44
N TYR A 687 2.43 -18.46 -45.81
CA TYR A 687 1.23 -19.13 -45.26
C TYR A 687 0.90 -20.52 -45.85
N SER A 688 1.89 -21.31 -46.27
CA SER A 688 1.64 -22.62 -46.91
C SER A 688 1.84 -23.85 -46.02
N ASN A 689 2.35 -23.74 -44.78
CA ASN A 689 2.79 -24.93 -44.01
C ASN A 689 2.31 -25.02 -42.54
N TRP A 690 1.07 -24.64 -42.24
CA TRP A 690 0.44 -25.08 -40.98
C TRP A 690 -0.56 -26.22 -41.23
N PRO A 691 -0.50 -27.34 -40.48
CA PRO A 691 -1.47 -28.41 -40.61
C PRO A 691 -2.83 -27.89 -40.12
N SER A 692 -3.82 -27.91 -40.99
CA SER A 692 -5.21 -27.63 -40.61
C SER A 692 -5.69 -28.63 -39.55
N PRO A 693 -6.52 -28.20 -38.58
CA PRO A 693 -7.14 -29.11 -37.65
C PRO A 693 -8.06 -30.06 -38.44
N SER A 694 -7.81 -31.36 -38.32
CA SER A 694 -8.57 -32.42 -38.98
C SER A 694 -10.06 -32.26 -38.69
N LEU A 695 -10.85 -32.05 -39.75
CA LEU A 695 -12.30 -32.23 -39.74
C LEU A 695 -12.60 -33.64 -39.21
N ARG A 696 -13.30 -33.72 -38.07
CA ARG A 696 -13.96 -34.96 -37.66
C ARG A 696 -15.14 -35.19 -38.61
N ASP A 697 -15.13 -36.36 -39.24
CA ASP A 697 -16.22 -36.91 -40.04
C ASP A 697 -17.53 -36.91 -39.25
N SER A 698 -18.43 -36.01 -39.62
CA SER A 698 -19.85 -36.11 -39.29
C SER A 698 -20.55 -36.86 -40.42
N ASN A 699 -20.44 -38.19 -40.43
CA ASN A 699 -21.33 -39.05 -41.21
C ASN A 699 -21.46 -40.41 -40.52
N ALA A 700 -22.37 -40.48 -39.55
CA ALA A 700 -22.91 -41.74 -39.06
C ALA A 700 -24.43 -41.68 -39.14
N ASN A 701 -24.95 -42.40 -40.12
CA ASN A 701 -26.36 -42.67 -40.36
C ASN A 701 -27.08 -43.18 -39.11
N HIS A 702 -28.12 -42.48 -38.66
CA HIS A 702 -29.15 -43.06 -37.80
C HIS A 702 -30.20 -43.77 -38.66
N PRO A 703 -30.43 -45.09 -38.51
CA PRO A 703 -31.61 -45.72 -39.06
C PRO A 703 -32.83 -45.39 -38.20
N ARG A 704 -33.91 -44.98 -38.87
CA ARG A 704 -35.26 -44.89 -38.31
C ARG A 704 -35.73 -46.30 -37.92
N ALA A 705 -36.23 -46.44 -36.71
CA ALA A 705 -37.14 -47.52 -36.34
C ALA A 705 -38.39 -46.89 -35.73
N ASP A 706 -39.47 -47.02 -36.48
CA ASP A 706 -40.83 -46.68 -36.09
C ASP A 706 -41.42 -47.72 -35.13
N GLN A 707 -42.30 -47.21 -34.27
CA GLN A 707 -43.54 -47.82 -33.75
C GLN A 707 -43.51 -49.11 -32.90
N ALA A 708 -43.95 -48.94 -31.64
CA ALA A 708 -45.07 -49.63 -30.96
C ALA A 708 -44.78 -49.71 -29.44
N SER A 709 -45.70 -49.71 -28.48
CA SER A 709 -47.08 -49.26 -28.33
C SER A 709 -47.44 -49.51 -26.86
N ILE A 710 -48.10 -48.53 -26.22
CA ILE A 710 -49.25 -48.69 -25.32
C ILE A 710 -49.08 -49.26 -23.89
N SER A 711 -49.64 -48.45 -22.96
CA SER A 711 -50.24 -48.73 -21.64
C SER A 711 -49.33 -49.09 -20.46
N ARG A 712 -49.51 -48.52 -19.26
CA ARG A 712 -50.66 -47.84 -18.65
C ARG A 712 -50.17 -46.81 -17.65
#